data_AF-A0A8B6BU98-F1
#
_entry.id   AF-A0A8B6BU98-F1
#
_cell.length_a   1.000
_cell.length_b   1.000
_cell.length_c   1.000
_cell.angle_alpha   90.00
_cell.angle_beta   90.00
_cell.angle_gamma   90.00
#
_symmetry.space_group_name_H-M   'P 1'
#
loop_
_entity.id
_entity.type
_entity.pdbx_description
1 polymer ?
#
loop_
_entity_poly.entity_id
_entity_poly.type
_entity_poly.pdbx_seq_one_letter_code
_entity_poly.pdbx_strand_id
1 'polypeptide(L)'
;MSRLRGEITIEEIDDWFAIGAKSVKNTKSVPRTATGGRFFNTETQSARVPQQKVYVPSYNQPSYNATAYAEAYKIEEEQDLFNSQSQTNNDFAGLSGKMEHLDLESIVSGSVAVPDDLVPENATDVYNSYNFDHRYDQKLPITQYRDQVLATIESNQVTVIQGSTGSGKTTQVPQYILDHYASMGKYCNIIVTQPRRIAAMSIARRVCSERNWDVGTICGYQVGMDRTANEDTRLLYVTTGVLLRKLIKTKNMLQFTHVILDEVHERDQETDFSLLIVRKLLRSNSRHVKVVMMSATFDSDMFGQYFAVPIRDRLEPAPVVCVEGKAYNVSEYYADDLTQLGEIPPLDETRPEISELAYILACRLIQEFDNLDIKKQGGIGVASVSSVSINTCKSEMRLTIERITQTVSLQDYNFVDFDTWLASKDLPSTTIPLPEWAATQLVEELGVAKYVSTTTCYDLKSPFIEADAVNGWKNDCVNVTNTQVFDSGTSRLVCSIPVGCSGATCCMDIPRLNRSLEVSMLIEPCTNKLLLKIDKMENDLLLSDVTFGVHYKFSLYGIINIEYTIREVDFEDQYEVNMTLTVCFDSTTCEIEHPVFINTILIKEVCNWTSEFKTPDFSMSLWLSDRNLTMTSDLNDINADELLQDLGLTDFMGSTSLCDHGISPFNTLTDGWNNECTTPGIVLSSISHPAACHANSDCNRFSCCIEVDILKRSLFAAVYLNPCRYNLQVQLEQLTIDVDLFTYTWGERKQYFLYGVFRLEFMINHVATERVYVVDVNIKVCFEAGSGSSCYQEITVLEDTRIQYPNCSTSGLESLPFDG
;
A
#
# COMPACT_ATOMS: atom_id res chain seq x y z
N MET A 1 39.13 32.05 -11.34
CA MET A 1 37.67 32.24 -11.29
C MET A 1 37.12 32.74 -12.64
N SER A 2 37.00 31.89 -13.67
CA SER A 2 36.22 32.23 -14.90
C SER A 2 36.14 31.08 -15.94
N ARG A 3 35.73 29.87 -15.56
CA ARG A 3 35.42 28.79 -16.54
C ARG A 3 34.40 27.77 -16.01
N LEU A 4 33.16 28.19 -15.77
CA LEU A 4 32.03 27.27 -15.52
C LEU A 4 30.70 27.86 -16.06
N ARG A 5 30.71 28.27 -17.34
CA ARG A 5 29.52 28.49 -18.16
C ARG A 5 29.80 27.86 -19.52
N GLY A 6 29.26 26.67 -19.74
CA GLY A 6 29.25 25.98 -21.01
C GLY A 6 28.01 25.09 -21.02
N GLU A 7 27.08 25.42 -21.91
CA GLU A 7 25.84 24.70 -22.16
C GLU A 7 26.15 23.32 -22.75
N ILE A 8 25.44 22.28 -22.30
CA ILE A 8 25.59 20.90 -22.79
C ILE A 8 24.52 20.64 -23.85
N THR A 9 24.96 20.14 -25.01
CA THR A 9 24.13 19.81 -26.19
C THR A 9 23.61 18.36 -26.13
N ILE A 10 22.58 18.04 -26.92
CA ILE A 10 21.96 16.69 -26.97
C ILE A 10 22.96 15.59 -27.41
N GLU A 11 23.94 15.92 -28.24
CA GLU A 11 25.02 14.99 -28.63
C GLU A 11 26.02 14.75 -27.49
N GLU A 12 26.18 15.70 -26.56
CA GLU A 12 27.02 15.56 -25.37
C GLU A 12 26.31 14.80 -24.23
N ILE A 13 24.97 14.69 -24.26
CA ILE A 13 24.17 13.87 -23.34
C ILE A 13 24.26 12.38 -23.72
N ASP A 14 24.23 12.05 -25.01
CA ASP A 14 24.54 10.68 -25.49
C ASP A 14 25.99 10.30 -25.13
N ASP A 15 26.92 11.26 -25.17
CA ASP A 15 28.29 11.04 -24.70
C ASP A 15 28.36 10.88 -23.16
N TRP A 16 27.48 11.52 -22.38
CA TRP A 16 27.42 11.42 -20.91
C TRP A 16 26.99 10.01 -20.45
N PHE A 17 26.05 9.38 -21.15
CA PHE A 17 25.68 7.97 -20.95
C PHE A 17 26.62 6.98 -21.69
N ALA A 18 27.48 7.46 -22.60
CA ALA A 18 28.50 6.64 -23.27
C ALA A 18 29.87 6.63 -22.56
N ILE A 19 30.04 7.30 -21.40
CA ILE A 19 31.31 7.30 -20.63
C ILE A 19 31.67 5.88 -20.12
N GLY A 20 30.71 4.95 -20.05
CA GLY A 20 31.00 3.52 -19.83
C GLY A 20 31.57 2.76 -21.05
N ALA A 21 31.46 3.31 -22.27
CA ALA A 21 31.84 2.60 -23.49
C ALA A 21 33.27 2.91 -23.99
N LYS A 22 33.87 4.03 -23.59
CA LYS A 22 35.16 4.51 -24.16
C LYS A 22 36.43 4.08 -23.39
N SER A 23 36.33 3.29 -22.32
CA SER A 23 37.51 2.80 -21.59
C SER A 23 37.51 1.31 -21.25
N VAL A 24 37.26 0.42 -22.22
CA VAL A 24 37.86 -0.93 -22.21
C VAL A 24 38.11 -1.40 -23.66
N LYS A 25 39.34 -1.24 -24.16
CA LYS A 25 39.80 -2.01 -25.33
C LYS A 25 40.00 -3.45 -24.87
N ASN A 26 39.22 -4.37 -25.44
CA ASN A 26 39.11 -5.82 -25.13
C ASN A 26 38.21 -6.22 -23.95
N THR A 27 36.94 -5.84 -23.98
CA THR A 27 35.89 -6.67 -23.36
C THR A 27 35.23 -7.50 -24.46
N LYS A 28 35.39 -8.83 -24.39
CA LYS A 28 34.49 -9.74 -25.10
C LYS A 28 33.07 -9.35 -24.67
N SER A 29 32.20 -9.01 -25.61
CA SER A 29 30.76 -8.94 -25.32
C SER A 29 30.36 -10.30 -24.76
N VAL A 30 30.11 -10.37 -23.45
CA VAL A 30 29.56 -11.58 -22.86
C VAL A 30 28.13 -11.69 -23.41
N PRO A 31 27.74 -12.83 -24.00
CA PRO A 31 26.35 -13.06 -24.36
C PRO A 31 25.49 -12.79 -23.12
N ARG A 32 24.34 -12.14 -23.30
CA ARG A 32 23.34 -11.90 -22.25
C ARG A 32 23.27 -13.12 -21.32
N THR A 33 23.72 -12.96 -20.09
CA THR A 33 23.53 -13.98 -19.05
C THR A 33 22.04 -14.06 -18.78
N ALA A 34 21.47 -15.22 -19.11
CA ALA A 34 20.22 -15.73 -18.60
C ALA A 34 20.31 -15.86 -17.07
N THR A 35 20.11 -14.78 -16.35
CA THR A 35 19.99 -14.80 -14.88
C THR A 35 19.14 -13.61 -14.46
N GLY A 36 17.89 -13.85 -14.10
CA GLY A 36 17.19 -12.98 -13.17
C GLY A 36 18.08 -12.77 -11.93
N GLY A 37 18.33 -11.51 -11.58
CA GLY A 37 19.08 -11.07 -10.40
C GLY A 37 20.12 -12.05 -9.83
N ARG A 38 21.37 -12.01 -10.30
CA ARG A 38 22.51 -12.56 -9.57
C ARG A 38 23.63 -11.53 -9.45
N PHE A 39 24.08 -11.28 -8.22
CA PHE A 39 25.17 -10.37 -7.89
C PHE A 39 26.51 -10.79 -8.53
N PHE A 40 27.21 -9.82 -9.14
CA PHE A 40 28.51 -9.97 -9.80
C PHE A 40 29.66 -9.72 -8.79
N ASN A 41 30.75 -10.49 -8.88
CA ASN A 41 31.99 -10.20 -8.13
C ASN A 41 32.97 -9.47 -9.05
N THR A 42 33.32 -8.23 -8.69
CA THR A 42 34.09 -7.28 -9.51
C THR A 42 35.56 -7.65 -9.68
N GLU A 43 36.15 -8.47 -8.81
CA GLU A 43 37.57 -8.84 -8.89
C GLU A 43 37.87 -10.03 -9.81
N THR A 44 36.95 -10.98 -9.96
CA THR A 44 37.22 -12.25 -10.67
C THR A 44 36.52 -12.38 -12.02
N GLN A 45 35.61 -11.45 -12.37
CA GLN A 45 34.82 -11.45 -13.61
C GLN A 45 34.10 -12.78 -13.91
N SER A 46 33.83 -13.59 -12.88
CA SER A 46 33.13 -14.86 -12.99
C SER A 46 31.80 -14.81 -12.23
N ALA A 47 30.77 -15.44 -12.79
CA ALA A 47 29.47 -15.55 -12.14
C ALA A 47 29.62 -16.32 -10.81
N ARG A 48 29.22 -15.71 -9.70
CA ARG A 48 29.17 -16.39 -8.40
C ARG A 48 28.08 -17.47 -8.51
N VAL A 49 28.45 -18.75 -8.49
CA VAL A 49 27.47 -19.83 -8.27
C VAL A 49 27.01 -19.68 -6.83
N PRO A 50 25.75 -19.30 -6.56
CA PRO A 50 25.28 -19.27 -5.20
C PRO A 50 25.26 -20.72 -4.71
N GLN A 51 25.92 -21.01 -3.60
CA GLN A 51 25.46 -22.12 -2.79
C GLN A 51 24.02 -21.75 -2.40
N GLN A 52 23.07 -22.45 -3.00
CA GLN A 52 21.66 -22.18 -2.89
C GLN A 52 21.23 -22.45 -1.44
N LYS A 53 21.32 -21.45 -0.56
CA LYS A 53 20.39 -21.39 0.57
C LYS A 53 19.08 -20.91 -0.04
N VAL A 54 18.20 -21.86 -0.27
CA VAL A 54 16.80 -21.60 -0.62
C VAL A 54 16.22 -20.75 0.49
N TYR A 55 15.98 -19.47 0.21
CA TYR A 55 15.22 -18.62 1.11
C TYR A 55 13.74 -18.92 0.88
N VAL A 56 13.16 -19.65 1.82
CA VAL A 56 11.72 -19.79 2.00
C VAL A 56 11.32 -18.67 2.97
N PRO A 57 10.27 -17.87 2.70
CA PRO A 57 9.76 -16.91 3.66
C PRO A 57 9.48 -17.60 5.00
N SER A 58 10.19 -17.17 6.05
CA SER A 58 10.05 -17.69 7.40
C SER A 58 8.83 -17.05 8.06
N TYR A 59 7.64 -17.54 7.72
CA TYR A 59 6.62 -17.65 8.77
C TYR A 59 7.11 -18.77 9.67
N ASN A 60 7.26 -18.52 10.98
CA ASN A 60 7.57 -19.57 11.96
C ASN A 60 6.43 -20.61 11.95
N GLN A 61 6.52 -21.56 11.04
CA GLN A 61 5.89 -22.86 11.16
C GLN A 61 7.00 -23.89 11.36
N PRO A 62 6.81 -24.84 12.29
CA PRO A 62 7.81 -25.84 12.59
C PRO A 62 8.18 -26.60 11.31
N SER A 63 9.47 -26.91 11.17
CA SER A 63 10.05 -27.63 10.04
C SER A 63 9.38 -28.99 9.81
N TYR A 64 8.28 -28.98 9.06
CA TYR A 64 7.77 -30.11 8.33
C TYR A 64 8.01 -29.84 6.84
N ASN A 65 8.35 -30.88 6.07
CA ASN A 65 8.43 -30.83 4.60
C ASN A 65 7.08 -30.38 4.02
N ALA A 66 6.84 -29.07 3.97
CA ALA A 66 5.51 -28.49 3.75
C ALA A 66 4.98 -28.69 2.32
N THR A 67 5.78 -29.17 1.36
CA THR A 67 5.35 -29.41 -0.04
C THR A 67 5.32 -30.88 -0.45
N ALA A 68 5.65 -31.82 0.45
CA ALA A 68 5.62 -33.25 0.13
C ALA A 68 4.23 -33.74 -0.30
N TYR A 69 3.15 -33.13 0.22
CA TYR A 69 1.79 -33.43 -0.19
C TYR A 69 1.51 -33.00 -1.64
N ALA A 70 2.11 -31.89 -2.09
CA ALA A 70 1.91 -31.36 -3.44
C ALA A 70 2.64 -32.22 -4.49
N GLU A 71 3.84 -32.73 -4.15
CA GLU A 71 4.55 -33.70 -5.01
C GLU A 71 3.79 -35.04 -5.09
N ALA A 72 3.28 -35.54 -3.95
CA ALA A 72 2.45 -36.74 -3.95
C ALA A 72 1.19 -36.57 -4.81
N TYR A 73 0.51 -35.42 -4.69
CA TYR A 73 -0.67 -35.11 -5.50
C TYR A 73 -0.36 -34.98 -6.99
N LYS A 74 0.80 -34.41 -7.36
CA LYS A 74 1.26 -34.38 -8.75
C LYS A 74 1.45 -35.79 -9.31
N ILE A 75 2.13 -36.66 -8.57
CA ILE A 75 2.38 -38.05 -8.99
C ILE A 75 1.05 -38.81 -9.14
N GLU A 76 0.12 -38.63 -8.19
CA GLU A 76 -1.22 -39.22 -8.25
C GLU A 76 -2.01 -38.73 -9.47
N GLU A 77 -2.02 -37.41 -9.72
CA GLU A 77 -2.70 -36.82 -10.88
C GLU A 77 -2.08 -37.28 -12.21
N GLU A 78 -0.76 -37.42 -12.30
CA GLU A 78 -0.07 -37.96 -13.48
C GLU A 78 -0.44 -39.43 -13.72
N GLN A 79 -0.48 -40.25 -12.67
CA GLN A 79 -0.91 -41.65 -12.77
C GLN A 79 -2.37 -41.77 -13.24
N ASP A 80 -3.26 -40.94 -12.71
CA ASP A 80 -4.67 -40.90 -13.12
C ASP A 80 -4.83 -40.51 -14.60
N LEU A 81 -4.00 -39.59 -15.10
CA LEU A 81 -3.99 -39.21 -16.52
C LEU A 81 -3.57 -40.39 -17.42
N PHE A 82 -2.52 -41.13 -17.07
CA PHE A 82 -2.08 -42.31 -17.82
C PHE A 82 -3.11 -43.46 -17.76
N ASN A 83 -3.75 -43.66 -16.61
CA ASN A 83 -4.80 -44.67 -16.43
C ASN A 83 -6.04 -44.36 -17.28
N SER A 84 -6.41 -43.08 -17.40
CA SER A 84 -7.56 -42.62 -18.20
C SER A 84 -7.37 -42.84 -19.72
N GLN A 85 -6.13 -42.80 -20.22
CA GLN A 85 -5.82 -43.14 -21.62
C GLN A 85 -5.88 -44.65 -21.91
N SER A 86 -5.56 -45.48 -20.91
CA SER A 86 -5.60 -46.94 -21.04
C SER A 86 -7.04 -47.48 -21.13
N GLN A 87 -8.01 -46.82 -20.48
CA GLN A 87 -9.43 -47.17 -20.56
C GLN A 87 -10.07 -46.76 -21.90
N THR A 88 -9.74 -45.57 -22.43
CA THR A 88 -10.25 -45.10 -23.73
C THR A 88 -9.75 -45.96 -24.91
N ASN A 89 -8.54 -46.51 -24.83
CA ASN A 89 -8.03 -47.48 -25.80
C ASN A 89 -8.70 -48.87 -25.71
N ASN A 90 -9.18 -49.28 -24.53
CA ASN A 90 -9.85 -50.58 -24.34
C ASN A 90 -11.33 -50.56 -24.79
N ASP A 91 -12.04 -49.44 -24.64
CA ASP A 91 -13.43 -49.31 -25.14
C ASP A 91 -13.51 -49.25 -26.68
N PHE A 92 -12.44 -48.81 -27.36
CA PHE A 92 -12.37 -48.81 -28.83
C PHE A 92 -12.13 -50.20 -29.43
N ALA A 93 -11.47 -51.11 -28.70
CA ALA A 93 -11.29 -52.50 -29.13
C ALA A 93 -12.62 -53.29 -29.16
N GLY A 94 -13.65 -52.83 -28.45
CA GLY A 94 -15.01 -53.41 -28.44
C GLY A 94 -15.92 -52.96 -29.61
N LEU A 95 -15.55 -51.92 -30.35
CA LEU A 95 -16.37 -51.30 -31.40
C LEU A 95 -15.85 -51.54 -32.83
N SER A 96 -14.84 -52.40 -33.00
CA SER A 96 -14.28 -52.82 -34.30
C SER A 96 -15.22 -53.70 -35.17
N GLY A 97 -16.53 -53.59 -35.00
CA GLY A 97 -17.53 -54.37 -35.74
C GLY A 97 -18.24 -53.62 -36.87
N LYS A 98 -18.36 -52.28 -36.83
CA LYS A 98 -19.12 -51.52 -37.83
C LYS A 98 -18.70 -50.04 -37.90
N MET A 99 -17.82 -49.70 -38.83
CA MET A 99 -17.92 -48.53 -39.73
C MET A 99 -16.62 -48.37 -40.50
N GLU A 100 -16.68 -48.62 -41.81
CA GLU A 100 -15.69 -48.16 -42.77
C GLU A 100 -15.88 -46.65 -43.01
N HIS A 101 -14.74 -45.97 -43.21
CA HIS A 101 -14.61 -44.55 -43.57
C HIS A 101 -15.00 -43.52 -42.49
N LEU A 102 -14.02 -43.11 -41.68
CA LEU A 102 -13.75 -41.72 -41.25
C LEU A 102 -12.35 -41.67 -40.60
N ASP A 103 -11.61 -40.60 -40.87
CA ASP A 103 -10.15 -40.52 -40.82
C ASP A 103 -9.49 -40.79 -39.45
N LEU A 104 -8.54 -41.74 -39.47
CA LEU A 104 -7.71 -42.20 -38.36
C LEU A 104 -6.71 -41.13 -37.83
N GLU A 105 -6.67 -39.94 -38.43
CA GLU A 105 -5.77 -38.84 -38.04
C GLU A 105 -6.35 -37.93 -36.94
N SER A 106 -7.67 -38.00 -36.69
CA SER A 106 -8.36 -37.13 -35.71
C SER A 106 -8.12 -37.51 -34.24
N ILE A 107 -7.55 -38.69 -33.96
CA ILE A 107 -7.31 -39.19 -32.59
C ILE A 107 -5.89 -38.84 -32.10
N VAL A 108 -5.00 -38.38 -33.00
CA VAL A 108 -3.61 -38.03 -32.67
C VAL A 108 -3.39 -36.51 -32.60
N SER A 109 -4.32 -35.69 -33.11
CA SER A 109 -4.33 -34.24 -32.92
C SER A 109 -5.38 -33.89 -31.87
N GLY A 110 -5.00 -33.19 -30.80
CA GLY A 110 -5.83 -32.86 -29.64
C GLY A 110 -6.99 -31.88 -29.89
N SER A 111 -7.55 -31.85 -31.10
CA SER A 111 -8.60 -30.93 -31.51
C SER A 111 -9.88 -31.71 -31.81
N VAL A 112 -10.67 -31.99 -30.78
CA VAL A 112 -11.99 -32.60 -30.97
C VAL A 112 -12.95 -31.50 -31.41
N ALA A 113 -13.54 -31.62 -32.61
CA ALA A 113 -14.49 -30.63 -33.13
C ALA A 113 -15.66 -30.41 -32.16
N VAL A 114 -16.18 -29.18 -32.09
CA VAL A 114 -17.35 -28.86 -31.26
C VAL A 114 -18.54 -29.69 -31.77
N PRO A 115 -19.19 -30.50 -30.91
CA PRO A 115 -20.40 -31.24 -31.30
C PRO A 115 -21.48 -30.31 -31.83
N ASP A 116 -22.15 -30.70 -32.92
CA ASP A 116 -23.19 -29.88 -33.58
C ASP A 116 -24.34 -29.51 -32.61
N ASP A 117 -24.66 -30.39 -31.65
CA ASP A 117 -25.68 -30.17 -30.62
C ASP A 117 -25.37 -29.01 -29.66
N LEU A 118 -24.12 -28.54 -29.60
CA LEU A 118 -23.69 -27.42 -28.75
C LEU A 118 -23.65 -26.08 -29.48
N VAL A 119 -23.88 -26.07 -30.79
CA VAL A 119 -23.91 -24.84 -31.60
C VAL A 119 -25.32 -24.25 -31.56
N PRO A 120 -25.50 -23.00 -31.12
CA PRO A 120 -26.83 -22.37 -31.14
C PRO A 120 -27.40 -22.27 -32.57
N GLU A 121 -28.72 -22.36 -32.70
CA GLU A 121 -29.39 -22.14 -33.99
C GLU A 121 -29.07 -20.73 -34.52
N ASN A 122 -28.79 -20.61 -35.83
CA ASN A 122 -28.42 -19.36 -36.50
C ASN A 122 -27.16 -18.66 -35.96
N ALA A 123 -26.29 -19.37 -35.22
CA ALA A 123 -25.14 -18.74 -34.57
C ALA A 123 -24.14 -18.06 -35.53
N THR A 124 -24.11 -18.48 -36.80
CA THR A 124 -23.24 -17.96 -37.87
C THR A 124 -23.84 -16.81 -38.67
N ASP A 125 -25.15 -16.52 -38.53
CA ASP A 125 -25.83 -15.43 -39.25
C ASP A 125 -25.25 -14.05 -38.92
N VAL A 126 -24.70 -13.93 -37.70
CA VAL A 126 -23.98 -12.76 -37.21
C VAL A 126 -22.84 -12.35 -38.14
N TYR A 127 -22.19 -13.29 -38.84
CA TYR A 127 -21.12 -12.97 -39.79
C TYR A 127 -21.60 -12.24 -41.05
N ASN A 128 -22.90 -12.34 -41.38
CA ASN A 128 -23.51 -11.61 -42.48
C ASN A 128 -24.02 -10.23 -42.04
N SER A 129 -24.31 -10.06 -40.75
CA SER A 129 -24.89 -8.83 -40.18
C SER A 129 -23.86 -7.76 -39.83
N TYR A 130 -22.59 -8.14 -39.71
CA TYR A 130 -21.51 -7.23 -39.30
C TYR A 130 -20.34 -7.27 -40.27
N ASN A 131 -19.56 -6.18 -40.33
CA ASN A 131 -18.39 -6.11 -41.21
C ASN A 131 -17.18 -6.81 -40.58
N PHE A 132 -16.72 -7.89 -41.19
CA PHE A 132 -15.51 -8.62 -40.80
C PHE A 132 -14.27 -8.24 -41.65
N ASP A 133 -14.40 -7.37 -42.65
CA ASP A 133 -13.27 -6.89 -43.44
C ASP A 133 -12.40 -5.93 -42.61
N HIS A 134 -11.28 -6.45 -42.10
CA HIS A 134 -10.31 -5.69 -41.32
C HIS A 134 -8.89 -5.92 -41.81
N ARG A 135 -8.08 -4.85 -41.83
CA ARG A 135 -6.66 -4.90 -42.17
C ARG A 135 -5.83 -4.67 -40.92
N TYR A 136 -5.11 -5.70 -40.49
CA TYR A 136 -4.26 -5.62 -39.31
C TYR A 136 -3.04 -4.72 -39.53
N ASP A 137 -2.69 -3.96 -38.50
CA ASP A 137 -1.52 -3.09 -38.50
C ASP A 137 -0.23 -3.91 -38.56
N GLN A 138 0.51 -3.79 -39.66
CA GLN A 138 1.79 -4.50 -39.87
C GLN A 138 2.91 -4.01 -38.96
N LYS A 139 2.72 -2.91 -38.22
CA LYS A 139 3.68 -2.41 -37.24
C LYS A 139 3.67 -3.19 -35.94
N LEU A 140 2.60 -3.92 -35.64
CA LEU A 140 2.52 -4.73 -34.43
C LEU A 140 3.34 -6.03 -34.61
N PRO A 141 4.25 -6.36 -33.69
CA PRO A 141 5.06 -7.58 -33.77
C PRO A 141 4.25 -8.86 -33.97
N ILE A 142 3.11 -9.00 -33.29
CA ILE A 142 2.25 -10.19 -33.38
C ILE A 142 1.72 -10.48 -34.78
N THR A 143 1.63 -9.46 -35.65
CA THR A 143 1.03 -9.59 -36.99
C THR A 143 1.85 -10.47 -37.92
N GLN A 144 3.18 -10.50 -37.75
CA GLN A 144 4.07 -11.37 -38.52
C GLN A 144 3.89 -12.86 -38.14
N TYR A 145 3.40 -13.12 -36.93
CA TYR A 145 3.20 -14.46 -36.37
C TYR A 145 1.75 -14.94 -36.51
N ARG A 146 0.86 -14.18 -37.15
CA ARG A 146 -0.59 -14.48 -37.25
C ARG A 146 -0.87 -15.91 -37.71
N ASP A 147 -0.25 -16.33 -38.82
CA ASP A 147 -0.53 -17.65 -39.40
C ASP A 147 0.04 -18.79 -38.52
N GLN A 148 1.18 -18.56 -37.87
CA GLN A 148 1.76 -19.50 -36.92
C GLN A 148 0.88 -19.65 -35.66
N VAL A 149 0.38 -18.52 -35.12
CA VAL A 149 -0.53 -18.50 -33.97
C VAL A 149 -1.80 -19.28 -34.28
N LEU A 150 -2.44 -18.99 -35.42
CA LEU A 150 -3.66 -19.68 -35.84
C LEU A 150 -3.42 -21.18 -36.06
N ALA A 151 -2.36 -21.56 -36.78
CA ALA A 151 -2.03 -22.97 -37.01
C ALA A 151 -1.79 -23.72 -35.68
N THR A 152 -1.11 -23.09 -34.73
CA THR A 152 -0.81 -23.70 -33.43
C THR A 152 -2.07 -23.85 -32.58
N ILE A 153 -2.94 -22.84 -32.56
CA ILE A 153 -4.23 -22.90 -31.86
C ILE A 153 -5.13 -23.97 -32.50
N GLU A 154 -5.16 -24.10 -33.82
CA GLU A 154 -5.97 -25.11 -34.50
C GLU A 154 -5.52 -26.53 -34.21
N SER A 155 -4.21 -26.79 -34.15
CA SER A 155 -3.68 -28.15 -33.91
C SER A 155 -3.67 -28.59 -32.45
N ASN A 156 -3.82 -27.68 -31.49
CA ASN A 156 -3.68 -27.96 -30.06
C ASN A 156 -4.90 -27.54 -29.24
N GLN A 157 -5.16 -28.25 -28.14
CA GLN A 157 -6.20 -27.89 -27.18
C GLN A 157 -5.78 -26.69 -26.31
N VAL A 158 -4.50 -26.64 -25.93
CA VAL A 158 -3.92 -25.56 -25.13
C VAL A 158 -2.73 -24.97 -25.89
N THR A 159 -2.64 -23.64 -25.96
CA THR A 159 -1.51 -22.94 -26.58
C THR A 159 -1.05 -21.81 -25.67
N VAL A 160 0.26 -21.67 -25.47
CA VAL A 160 0.86 -20.53 -24.78
C VAL A 160 1.40 -19.55 -25.82
N ILE A 161 1.05 -18.28 -25.71
CA ILE A 161 1.59 -17.21 -26.55
C ILE A 161 2.41 -16.28 -25.67
N GLN A 162 3.71 -16.23 -25.97
CA GLN A 162 4.66 -15.40 -25.27
C GLN A 162 5.05 -14.20 -26.13
N GLY A 163 5.06 -13.00 -25.55
CA GLY A 163 5.58 -11.81 -26.25
C GLY A 163 5.52 -10.58 -25.36
N SER A 164 6.36 -9.56 -25.59
CA SER A 164 6.43 -8.39 -24.70
C SER A 164 5.10 -7.63 -24.59
N THR A 165 4.96 -6.78 -23.57
CA THR A 165 3.89 -5.78 -23.54
C THR A 165 3.97 -4.91 -24.80
N GLY A 166 2.80 -4.48 -25.31
CA GLY A 166 2.72 -3.69 -26.56
C GLY A 166 2.96 -4.47 -27.86
N SER A 167 3.20 -5.79 -27.81
CA SER A 167 3.32 -6.62 -29.03
C SER A 167 2.00 -6.84 -29.78
N GLY A 168 0.85 -6.57 -29.12
CA GLY A 168 -0.49 -6.69 -29.71
C GLY A 168 -1.24 -7.98 -29.38
N LYS A 169 -0.73 -8.85 -28.48
CA LYS A 169 -1.36 -10.15 -28.13
C LYS A 169 -2.84 -10.01 -27.75
N THR A 170 -3.11 -9.20 -26.73
CA THR A 170 -4.42 -9.00 -26.12
C THR A 170 -5.48 -8.47 -27.08
N THR A 171 -5.10 -7.59 -28.01
CA THR A 171 -6.04 -6.99 -28.96
C THR A 171 -6.18 -7.82 -30.23
N GLN A 172 -5.10 -8.40 -30.76
CA GLN A 172 -5.10 -8.99 -32.09
C GLN A 172 -5.37 -10.50 -32.09
N VAL A 173 -4.88 -11.27 -31.11
CA VAL A 173 -5.07 -12.74 -31.08
C VAL A 173 -6.56 -13.13 -31.07
N PRO A 174 -7.43 -12.54 -30.24
CA PRO A 174 -8.85 -12.87 -30.26
C PRO A 174 -9.51 -12.52 -31.60
N GLN A 175 -9.07 -11.43 -32.24
CA GLN A 175 -9.55 -11.04 -33.57
C GLN A 175 -9.10 -12.03 -34.65
N TYR A 176 -7.85 -12.51 -34.61
CA TYR A 176 -7.37 -13.52 -35.55
C TYR A 176 -8.21 -14.79 -35.49
N ILE A 177 -8.51 -15.27 -34.28
CA ILE A 177 -9.34 -16.46 -34.06
C ILE A 177 -10.75 -16.22 -34.61
N LEU A 178 -11.37 -15.10 -34.24
CA LEU A 178 -12.73 -14.78 -34.66
C LEU A 178 -12.84 -14.69 -36.20
N ASP A 179 -11.89 -14.01 -36.85
CA ASP A 179 -11.88 -13.83 -38.31
C ASP A 179 -11.59 -15.14 -39.04
N HIS A 180 -10.72 -15.99 -38.49
CA HIS A 180 -10.43 -17.31 -39.05
C HIS A 180 -11.71 -18.17 -39.08
N TYR A 181 -12.44 -18.24 -37.97
CA TYR A 181 -13.68 -19.02 -37.89
C TYR A 181 -14.82 -18.41 -38.71
N ALA A 182 -14.95 -17.07 -38.73
CA ALA A 182 -15.91 -16.38 -39.58
C ALA A 182 -15.67 -16.66 -41.06
N SER A 183 -14.41 -16.67 -41.51
CA SER A 183 -14.06 -16.98 -42.91
C SER A 183 -14.39 -18.41 -43.33
N MET A 184 -14.45 -19.33 -42.37
CA MET A 184 -14.87 -20.72 -42.59
C MET A 184 -16.37 -20.94 -42.39
N GLY A 185 -17.12 -19.90 -41.99
CA GLY A 185 -18.54 -20.03 -41.63
C GLY A 185 -18.78 -20.94 -40.42
N LYS A 186 -17.84 -21.03 -39.48
CA LYS A 186 -17.93 -21.87 -38.28
C LYS A 186 -18.27 -21.04 -37.05
N TYR A 187 -19.05 -21.62 -36.14
CA TYR A 187 -19.38 -20.97 -34.86
C TYR A 187 -18.13 -20.71 -34.02
N CYS A 188 -18.01 -19.48 -33.51
CA CYS A 188 -16.91 -19.06 -32.64
C CYS A 188 -17.44 -18.15 -31.54
N ASN A 189 -17.24 -18.55 -30.28
CA ASN A 189 -17.52 -17.74 -29.11
C ASN A 189 -16.30 -17.72 -28.19
N ILE A 190 -15.76 -16.52 -27.93
CA ILE A 190 -14.48 -16.28 -27.28
C ILE A 190 -14.72 -15.47 -26.01
N ILE A 191 -14.13 -15.92 -24.90
CA ILE A 191 -14.03 -15.15 -23.67
C ILE A 191 -12.56 -14.87 -23.34
N VAL A 192 -12.23 -13.63 -23.01
CA VAL A 192 -10.87 -13.18 -22.71
C VAL A 192 -10.85 -12.59 -21.31
N THR A 193 -10.00 -13.11 -20.43
CA THR A 193 -9.84 -12.53 -19.09
C THR A 193 -8.87 -11.36 -19.09
N GLN A 194 -9.05 -10.45 -18.15
CA GLN A 194 -8.10 -9.42 -17.77
C GLN A 194 -8.08 -9.33 -16.24
N PRO A 195 -6.91 -9.15 -15.61
CA PRO A 195 -6.84 -9.02 -14.15
C PRO A 195 -7.56 -7.76 -13.65
N ARG A 196 -7.64 -6.70 -14.47
CA ARG A 196 -8.16 -5.38 -14.06
C ARG A 196 -9.43 -4.98 -14.82
N ARG A 197 -10.39 -4.37 -14.13
CA ARG A 197 -11.67 -3.89 -14.73
C ARG A 197 -11.44 -2.87 -15.86
N ILE A 198 -10.59 -1.87 -15.62
CA ILE A 198 -10.29 -0.81 -16.61
C ILE A 198 -9.65 -1.41 -17.87
N ALA A 199 -8.80 -2.43 -17.71
CA ALA A 199 -8.20 -3.13 -18.84
C ALA A 199 -9.27 -3.81 -19.70
N ALA A 200 -10.15 -4.64 -19.10
CA ALA A 200 -11.24 -5.30 -19.83
C ALA A 200 -12.13 -4.31 -20.62
N MET A 201 -12.53 -3.21 -19.98
CA MET A 201 -13.38 -2.18 -20.62
C MET A 201 -12.65 -1.44 -21.74
N SER A 202 -11.41 -1.00 -21.49
CA SER A 202 -10.64 -0.22 -22.47
C SER A 202 -10.22 -1.05 -23.68
N ILE A 203 -9.85 -2.31 -23.48
CA ILE A 203 -9.49 -3.24 -24.57
C ILE A 203 -10.71 -3.54 -25.43
N ALA A 204 -11.88 -3.83 -24.85
CA ALA A 204 -13.11 -4.04 -25.60
C ALA A 204 -13.46 -2.82 -26.48
N ARG A 205 -13.38 -1.61 -25.91
CA ARG A 205 -13.57 -0.35 -26.66
C ARG A 205 -12.54 -0.17 -27.76
N ARG A 206 -11.27 -0.50 -27.49
CA ARG A 206 -10.18 -0.42 -28.47
C ARG A 206 -10.43 -1.34 -29.66
N VAL A 207 -10.77 -2.60 -29.41
CA VAL A 207 -11.07 -3.58 -30.48
C VAL A 207 -12.29 -3.14 -31.29
N CYS A 208 -13.34 -2.67 -30.63
CA CYS A 208 -14.51 -2.10 -31.31
C CYS A 208 -14.13 -0.91 -32.21
N SER A 209 -13.27 -0.02 -31.72
CA SER A 209 -12.76 1.12 -32.49
C SER A 209 -11.88 0.71 -33.67
N GLU A 210 -11.07 -0.35 -33.55
CA GLU A 210 -10.26 -0.87 -34.67
C GLU A 210 -11.13 -1.46 -35.79
N ARG A 211 -12.34 -1.91 -35.43
CA ARG A 211 -13.27 -2.62 -36.32
C ARG A 211 -14.47 -1.80 -36.78
N ASN A 212 -14.64 -0.59 -36.25
CA ASN A 212 -15.87 0.20 -36.38
C ASN A 212 -17.12 -0.60 -35.97
N TRP A 213 -17.01 -1.33 -34.87
CA TRP A 213 -18.16 -2.00 -34.23
C TRP A 213 -18.63 -1.18 -33.03
N ASP A 214 -19.92 -1.26 -32.73
CA ASP A 214 -20.47 -0.69 -31.51
C ASP A 214 -20.20 -1.63 -30.33
N VAL A 215 -19.74 -1.06 -29.21
CA VAL A 215 -19.43 -1.83 -28.00
C VAL A 215 -20.71 -2.48 -27.46
N GLY A 216 -20.66 -3.79 -27.21
CA GLY A 216 -21.80 -4.59 -26.78
C GLY A 216 -22.53 -5.33 -27.90
N THR A 217 -22.08 -5.16 -29.16
CA THR A 217 -22.52 -5.97 -30.31
C THR A 217 -21.64 -7.22 -30.44
N ILE A 218 -20.87 -7.37 -31.53
CA ILE A 218 -19.92 -8.49 -31.74
C ILE A 218 -18.89 -8.60 -30.63
N CYS A 219 -18.39 -7.45 -30.17
CA CYS A 219 -17.40 -7.33 -29.12
C CYS A 219 -17.96 -6.54 -27.94
N GLY A 220 -17.75 -7.05 -26.74
CA GLY A 220 -18.28 -6.45 -25.51
C GLY A 220 -17.41 -6.73 -24.30
N TYR A 221 -17.89 -6.31 -23.13
CA TYR A 221 -17.23 -6.62 -21.87
C TYR A 221 -18.20 -6.98 -20.74
N GLN A 222 -17.70 -7.65 -19.71
CA GLN A 222 -18.40 -7.86 -18.46
C GLN A 222 -17.45 -7.74 -17.26
N VAL A 223 -17.69 -6.75 -16.39
CA VAL A 223 -16.90 -6.48 -15.19
C VAL A 223 -17.83 -6.37 -13.98
N GLY A 224 -17.67 -7.24 -12.98
CA GLY A 224 -18.61 -7.28 -11.85
C GLY A 224 -20.06 -7.51 -12.32
N MET A 225 -20.95 -6.57 -11.99
CA MET A 225 -22.33 -6.54 -12.48
C MET A 225 -22.54 -5.74 -13.77
N ASP A 226 -21.56 -4.93 -14.19
CA ASP A 226 -21.61 -4.16 -15.43
C ASP A 226 -21.35 -5.09 -16.63
N ARG A 227 -22.39 -5.32 -17.43
CA ARG A 227 -22.37 -6.18 -18.61
C ARG A 227 -22.82 -5.39 -19.83
N THR A 228 -21.90 -5.20 -20.76
CA THR A 228 -22.17 -4.62 -22.08
C THR A 228 -21.95 -5.70 -23.14
N ALA A 229 -22.99 -6.51 -23.39
CA ALA A 229 -23.00 -7.61 -24.36
C ALA A 229 -24.43 -8.04 -24.72
N ASN A 230 -24.68 -8.45 -25.96
CA ASN A 230 -25.95 -8.95 -26.47
C ASN A 230 -25.85 -10.43 -26.91
N GLU A 231 -26.87 -10.94 -27.61
CA GLU A 231 -26.87 -12.32 -28.14
C GLU A 231 -25.93 -12.52 -29.34
N ASP A 232 -25.58 -11.43 -30.04
CA ASP A 232 -24.64 -11.44 -31.17
C ASP A 232 -23.17 -11.37 -30.72
N THR A 233 -22.92 -11.12 -29.44
CA THR A 233 -21.55 -11.06 -28.91
C THR A 233 -20.83 -12.39 -29.11
N ARG A 234 -19.68 -12.33 -29.78
CA ARG A 234 -18.77 -13.47 -30.03
C ARG A 234 -17.41 -13.27 -29.40
N LEU A 235 -17.07 -12.04 -29.00
CA LEU A 235 -15.84 -11.70 -28.30
C LEU A 235 -16.17 -10.92 -27.01
N LEU A 236 -15.97 -11.56 -25.86
CA LEU A 236 -16.29 -10.98 -24.56
C LEU A 236 -15.04 -10.81 -23.69
N TYR A 237 -14.67 -9.58 -23.36
CA TYR A 237 -13.62 -9.28 -22.39
C TYR A 237 -14.19 -9.24 -20.97
N VAL A 238 -13.60 -9.94 -20.03
CA VAL A 238 -14.11 -10.04 -18.65
C VAL A 238 -13.00 -9.89 -17.63
N THR A 239 -13.34 -9.55 -16.39
CA THR A 239 -12.38 -9.79 -15.29
C THR A 239 -12.26 -11.27 -14.98
N THR A 240 -11.10 -11.68 -14.46
CA THR A 240 -10.83 -13.06 -14.06
C THR A 240 -11.92 -13.61 -13.12
N GLY A 241 -12.31 -12.87 -12.08
CA GLY A 241 -13.40 -13.26 -11.18
C GLY A 241 -14.79 -13.39 -11.82
N VAL A 242 -15.08 -12.70 -12.93
CA VAL A 242 -16.32 -12.92 -13.69
C VAL A 242 -16.29 -14.26 -14.42
N LEU A 243 -15.17 -14.61 -15.07
CA LEU A 243 -15.01 -15.94 -15.68
C LEU A 243 -15.13 -17.02 -14.60
N LEU A 244 -14.40 -16.88 -13.49
CA LEU A 244 -14.38 -17.86 -12.41
C LEU A 244 -15.78 -18.15 -11.87
N ARG A 245 -16.59 -17.11 -11.61
CA ARG A 245 -17.99 -17.26 -11.17
C ARG A 245 -18.85 -17.97 -12.21
N LYS A 246 -18.67 -17.69 -13.51
CA LYS A 246 -19.37 -18.41 -14.59
C LYS A 246 -19.02 -19.91 -14.54
N LEU A 247 -17.74 -20.24 -14.48
CA LEU A 247 -17.26 -21.63 -14.47
C LEU A 247 -17.72 -22.41 -13.23
N ILE A 248 -17.71 -21.79 -12.05
CA ILE A 248 -18.21 -22.42 -10.82
C ILE A 248 -19.71 -22.71 -10.91
N LYS A 249 -20.48 -21.79 -11.49
CA LYS A 249 -21.93 -21.94 -11.65
C LYS A 249 -22.29 -23.02 -12.67
N THR A 250 -21.67 -23.00 -13.86
CA THR A 250 -21.99 -23.93 -14.96
C THR A 250 -21.30 -25.29 -14.81
N LYS A 251 -20.17 -25.34 -14.11
CA LYS A 251 -19.30 -26.52 -13.93
C LYS A 251 -18.86 -27.15 -15.26
N ASN A 252 -18.81 -26.37 -16.33
CA ASN A 252 -18.29 -26.71 -17.65
C ASN A 252 -17.94 -25.43 -18.43
N MET A 253 -17.20 -25.56 -19.53
CA MET A 253 -16.81 -24.47 -20.42
C MET A 253 -17.54 -24.48 -21.77
N LEU A 254 -18.57 -25.31 -21.93
CA LEU A 254 -19.21 -25.60 -23.23
C LEU A 254 -19.89 -24.38 -23.88
N GLN A 255 -20.14 -23.31 -23.12
CA GLN A 255 -20.62 -22.04 -23.67
C GLN A 255 -19.62 -21.39 -24.62
N PHE A 256 -18.31 -21.65 -24.44
CA PHE A 256 -17.24 -21.01 -25.17
C PHE A 256 -16.53 -22.01 -26.08
N THR A 257 -16.16 -21.55 -27.28
CA THR A 257 -15.26 -22.30 -28.17
C THR A 257 -13.80 -22.07 -27.76
N HIS A 258 -13.50 -20.85 -27.30
CA HIS A 258 -12.16 -20.42 -26.90
C HIS A 258 -12.22 -19.70 -25.56
N VAL A 259 -11.33 -20.09 -24.64
CA VAL A 259 -11.10 -19.38 -23.37
C VAL A 259 -9.68 -18.86 -23.40
N ILE A 260 -9.53 -17.54 -23.32
CA ILE A 260 -8.24 -16.88 -23.37
C ILE A 260 -7.93 -16.33 -21.97
N LEU A 261 -6.88 -16.86 -21.36
CA LEU A 261 -6.35 -16.40 -20.08
C LEU A 261 -5.20 -15.44 -20.36
N ASP A 262 -5.47 -14.14 -20.30
CA ASP A 262 -4.46 -13.10 -20.52
C ASP A 262 -3.78 -12.69 -19.23
N GLU A 263 -2.57 -12.15 -19.35
CA GLU A 263 -1.73 -11.69 -18.25
C GLU A 263 -1.50 -12.72 -17.15
N VAL A 264 -1.37 -14.01 -17.50
CA VAL A 264 -1.12 -15.11 -16.55
C VAL A 264 0.18 -14.95 -15.74
N HIS A 265 1.04 -14.03 -16.15
CA HIS A 265 2.27 -13.67 -15.47
C HIS A 265 2.08 -12.80 -14.22
N GLU A 266 0.92 -12.15 -14.03
CA GLU A 266 0.61 -11.37 -12.82
C GLU A 266 0.40 -12.25 -11.58
N ARG A 267 0.21 -13.58 -11.75
CA ARG A 267 0.13 -14.61 -10.68
C ARG A 267 -0.82 -14.26 -9.51
N ASP A 268 -1.90 -13.55 -9.79
CA ASP A 268 -2.93 -13.24 -8.79
C ASP A 268 -3.77 -14.49 -8.42
N GLN A 269 -4.34 -14.49 -7.21
CA GLN A 269 -5.11 -15.60 -6.66
C GLN A 269 -6.25 -16.04 -7.59
N GLU A 270 -7.03 -15.08 -8.12
CA GLU A 270 -8.15 -15.41 -9.02
C GLU A 270 -7.68 -16.08 -10.31
N THR A 271 -6.50 -15.70 -10.82
CA THR A 271 -5.91 -16.24 -12.03
C THR A 271 -5.41 -17.67 -11.79
N ASP A 272 -4.73 -17.92 -10.68
CA ASP A 272 -4.29 -19.26 -10.29
C ASP A 272 -5.49 -20.21 -10.06
N PHE A 273 -6.56 -19.74 -9.40
CA PHE A 273 -7.81 -20.52 -9.28
C PHE A 273 -8.47 -20.78 -10.64
N SER A 274 -8.46 -19.80 -11.54
CA SER A 274 -9.02 -19.96 -12.88
C SER A 274 -8.24 -21.00 -13.67
N LEU A 275 -6.91 -20.99 -13.61
CA LEU A 275 -6.04 -22.00 -14.25
C LEU A 275 -6.36 -23.40 -13.73
N LEU A 276 -6.53 -23.56 -12.41
CA LEU A 276 -6.87 -24.83 -11.78
C LEU A 276 -8.24 -25.36 -12.25
N ILE A 277 -9.27 -24.51 -12.25
CA ILE A 277 -10.61 -24.91 -12.69
C ILE A 277 -10.64 -25.22 -14.19
N VAL A 278 -10.01 -24.38 -15.02
CA VAL A 278 -9.92 -24.59 -16.47
C VAL A 278 -9.24 -25.93 -16.77
N ARG A 279 -8.10 -26.22 -16.15
CA ARG A 279 -7.39 -27.51 -16.30
C ARG A 279 -8.26 -28.70 -15.93
N LYS A 280 -8.99 -28.61 -14.81
CA LYS A 280 -9.91 -29.66 -14.36
C LYS A 280 -11.09 -29.87 -15.33
N LEU A 281 -11.69 -28.78 -15.83
CA LEU A 281 -12.82 -28.82 -16.76
C LEU A 281 -12.40 -29.35 -18.14
N LEU A 282 -11.22 -28.97 -18.64
CA LEU A 282 -10.66 -29.48 -19.90
C LEU A 282 -10.53 -31.01 -19.88
N ARG A 283 -10.00 -31.56 -18.78
CA ARG A 283 -9.76 -33.01 -18.63
C ARG A 283 -11.05 -33.81 -18.42
N SER A 284 -12.06 -33.21 -17.81
CA SER A 284 -13.32 -33.88 -17.45
C SER A 284 -14.37 -33.80 -18.56
N ASN A 285 -14.98 -32.62 -18.76
CA ASN A 285 -16.23 -32.49 -19.52
C ASN A 285 -16.19 -31.45 -20.66
N SER A 286 -15.08 -30.74 -20.84
CA SER A 286 -14.96 -29.63 -21.80
C SER A 286 -13.82 -29.84 -22.80
N ARG A 287 -13.67 -31.07 -23.32
CA ARG A 287 -12.53 -31.49 -24.17
C ARG A 287 -12.45 -30.79 -25.53
N HIS A 288 -13.54 -30.15 -25.97
CA HIS A 288 -13.63 -29.47 -27.27
C HIS A 288 -13.25 -27.98 -27.20
N VAL A 289 -13.05 -27.45 -25.99
CA VAL A 289 -12.74 -26.03 -25.78
C VAL A 289 -11.24 -25.79 -25.96
N LYS A 290 -10.89 -24.80 -26.76
CA LYS A 290 -9.50 -24.37 -26.94
C LYS A 290 -9.13 -23.34 -25.89
N VAL A 291 -7.97 -23.50 -25.26
CA VAL A 291 -7.46 -22.58 -24.22
C VAL A 291 -6.19 -21.90 -24.71
N VAL A 292 -6.16 -20.57 -24.67
CA VAL A 292 -5.00 -19.78 -25.03
C VAL A 292 -4.52 -19.03 -23.80
N MET A 293 -3.26 -19.23 -23.42
CA MET A 293 -2.62 -18.48 -22.34
C MET A 293 -1.70 -17.43 -22.95
N MET A 294 -1.80 -16.18 -22.50
CA MET A 294 -0.96 -15.09 -22.99
C MET A 294 -0.11 -14.52 -21.85
N SER A 295 1.20 -14.41 -22.09
CA SER A 295 2.18 -13.96 -21.09
C SER A 295 3.19 -12.98 -21.67
N ALA A 296 3.62 -12.02 -20.85
CA ALA A 296 4.67 -11.07 -21.18
C ALA A 296 6.10 -11.55 -20.81
N THR A 297 6.23 -12.58 -19.96
CA THR A 297 7.50 -12.99 -19.33
C THR A 297 8.07 -14.29 -19.89
N PHE A 298 9.30 -14.65 -19.49
CA PHE A 298 10.03 -15.83 -19.97
C PHE A 298 9.59 -17.17 -19.34
N ASP A 299 8.73 -17.15 -18.31
CA ASP A 299 8.32 -18.37 -17.60
C ASP A 299 7.15 -19.13 -18.29
N SER A 300 7.04 -19.02 -19.61
CA SER A 300 6.02 -19.69 -20.43
C SER A 300 6.13 -21.22 -20.39
N ASP A 301 7.34 -21.75 -20.16
CA ASP A 301 7.60 -23.18 -20.08
C ASP A 301 6.90 -23.82 -18.88
N MET A 302 6.82 -23.13 -17.74
CA MET A 302 6.09 -23.60 -16.56
C MET A 302 4.60 -23.80 -16.89
N PHE A 303 3.98 -22.85 -17.60
CA PHE A 303 2.59 -22.96 -18.01
C PHE A 303 2.38 -24.07 -19.06
N GLY A 304 3.34 -24.24 -19.97
CA GLY A 304 3.36 -25.35 -20.92
C GLY A 304 3.38 -26.71 -20.21
N GLN A 305 4.25 -26.88 -19.21
CA GLN A 305 4.33 -28.09 -18.39
C GLN A 305 3.08 -28.30 -17.52
N TYR A 306 2.51 -27.23 -16.97
CA TYR A 306 1.31 -27.33 -16.14
C TYR A 306 0.13 -27.92 -16.94
N PHE A 307 -0.05 -27.52 -18.20
CA PHE A 307 -1.06 -28.06 -19.10
C PHE A 307 -0.58 -29.24 -19.96
N ALA A 308 0.47 -29.95 -19.53
CA ALA A 308 0.96 -31.11 -20.26
C ALA A 308 -0.13 -32.18 -20.39
N VAL A 309 -0.14 -32.80 -21.56
CA VAL A 309 -1.05 -33.88 -21.93
C VAL A 309 -0.27 -35.18 -22.11
N PRO A 310 -0.82 -36.33 -21.68
CA PRO A 310 -0.17 -37.61 -21.93
C PRO A 310 -0.24 -37.93 -23.42
N ILE A 311 0.91 -38.21 -24.04
CA ILE A 311 1.03 -38.70 -25.41
C ILE A 311 1.87 -39.97 -25.34
N ARG A 312 1.22 -41.13 -25.48
CA ARG A 312 1.82 -42.46 -25.27
C ARG A 312 2.33 -42.59 -23.83
N ASP A 313 3.64 -42.85 -23.64
CA ASP A 313 4.27 -43.05 -22.33
C ASP A 313 4.95 -41.78 -21.77
N ARG A 314 4.64 -40.59 -22.32
CA ARG A 314 5.26 -39.33 -21.91
C ARG A 314 4.25 -38.20 -21.80
N LEU A 315 4.53 -37.23 -20.94
CA LEU A 315 3.80 -35.97 -20.87
C LEU A 315 4.45 -34.98 -21.82
N GLU A 316 3.69 -34.52 -22.81
CA GLU A 316 4.11 -33.48 -23.74
C GLU A 316 3.54 -32.13 -23.28
N PRO A 317 4.38 -31.09 -23.10
CA PRO A 317 3.94 -29.78 -22.68
C PRO A 317 3.13 -29.09 -23.77
N ALA A 318 2.25 -28.15 -23.38
CA ALA A 318 1.54 -27.33 -24.35
C ALA A 318 2.54 -26.47 -25.16
N PRO A 319 2.33 -26.31 -26.49
CA PRO A 319 3.25 -25.55 -27.33
C PRO A 319 3.27 -24.07 -26.97
N VAL A 320 4.47 -23.49 -27.06
CA VAL A 320 4.72 -22.06 -26.83
C VAL A 320 5.03 -21.37 -28.16
N VAL A 321 4.28 -20.34 -28.51
CA VAL A 321 4.55 -19.45 -29.64
C VAL A 321 5.22 -18.18 -29.13
N CYS A 322 6.50 -18.00 -29.46
CA CYS A 322 7.28 -16.83 -29.06
C CYS A 322 7.21 -15.75 -30.13
N VAL A 323 6.72 -14.58 -29.75
CA VAL A 323 6.57 -13.40 -30.60
C VAL A 323 7.76 -12.48 -30.34
N GLU A 324 8.68 -12.42 -31.31
CA GLU A 324 9.86 -11.57 -31.21
C GLU A 324 9.57 -10.16 -31.75
N GLY A 325 10.23 -9.16 -31.17
CA GLY A 325 10.11 -7.76 -31.56
C GLY A 325 9.40 -6.89 -30.52
N LYS A 326 9.88 -5.66 -30.36
CA LYS A 326 9.25 -4.61 -29.54
C LYS A 326 8.65 -3.56 -30.46
N ALA A 327 7.48 -3.03 -30.12
CA ALA A 327 6.86 -1.93 -30.87
C ALA A 327 7.72 -0.65 -30.81
N TYR A 328 8.45 -0.46 -29.70
CA TYR A 328 9.33 0.68 -29.46
C TYR A 328 10.59 0.23 -28.72
N ASN A 329 11.71 0.94 -28.91
CA ASN A 329 12.90 0.70 -28.14
C ASN A 329 12.74 1.37 -26.76
N VAL A 330 12.80 0.57 -25.69
CA VAL A 330 12.73 1.05 -24.30
C VAL A 330 14.14 0.95 -23.73
N SER A 331 14.73 2.10 -23.39
CA SER A 331 16.00 2.16 -22.68
C SER A 331 15.74 1.98 -21.18
N GLU A 332 16.39 0.99 -20.59
CA GLU A 332 16.29 0.69 -19.16
C GLU A 332 17.46 1.34 -18.42
N TYR A 333 17.16 2.05 -17.34
CA TYR A 333 18.13 2.65 -16.43
C TYR A 333 17.82 2.14 -15.02
N TYR A 334 18.85 1.76 -14.28
CA TYR A 334 18.77 1.31 -12.89
C TYR A 334 19.03 2.48 -11.94
N ALA A 335 18.71 2.30 -10.65
CA ALA A 335 18.91 3.36 -9.65
C ALA A 335 20.37 3.86 -9.61
N ASP A 336 21.34 2.95 -9.81
CA ASP A 336 22.78 3.28 -9.92
C ASP A 336 23.10 4.24 -11.08
N ASP A 337 22.33 4.19 -12.17
CA ASP A 337 22.46 5.09 -13.31
C ASP A 337 21.91 6.49 -13.02
N LEU A 338 21.11 6.63 -11.95
CA LEU A 338 20.46 7.88 -11.53
C LEU A 338 21.26 8.62 -10.44
N THR A 339 22.46 8.15 -10.09
CA THR A 339 23.36 8.80 -9.10
C THR A 339 23.62 10.29 -9.37
N GLN A 340 23.56 10.70 -10.64
CA GLN A 340 23.73 12.10 -11.05
C GLN A 340 22.52 12.98 -10.70
N LEU A 341 21.34 12.39 -10.48
CA LEU A 341 20.11 13.07 -10.07
C LEU A 341 19.97 13.16 -8.54
N GLY A 342 20.72 12.35 -7.78
CA GLY A 342 20.70 12.39 -6.32
C GLY A 342 21.19 11.11 -5.67
N GLU A 343 21.09 11.08 -4.34
CA GLU A 343 21.36 9.87 -3.57
C GLU A 343 20.30 8.80 -3.85
N ILE A 344 20.75 7.56 -3.99
CA ILE A 344 19.89 6.42 -4.23
C ILE A 344 19.21 6.05 -2.92
N PRO A 345 17.87 5.91 -2.89
CA PRO A 345 17.17 5.48 -1.69
C PRO A 345 17.65 4.09 -1.26
N PRO A 346 17.98 3.88 0.02
CA PRO A 346 18.26 2.54 0.52
C PRO A 346 17.00 1.68 0.39
N LEU A 347 17.16 0.49 -0.18
CA LEU A 347 16.11 -0.51 -0.28
C LEU A 347 16.17 -1.41 0.97
N ASP A 348 15.24 -1.20 1.89
CA ASP A 348 15.05 -2.10 3.04
C ASP A 348 13.97 -3.13 2.70
N GLU A 349 14.37 -4.38 2.48
CA GLU A 349 13.45 -5.48 2.17
C GLU A 349 12.50 -5.83 3.34
N THR A 350 12.84 -5.41 4.56
CA THR A 350 12.02 -5.69 5.75
C THR A 350 10.87 -4.70 5.94
N ARG A 351 10.94 -3.54 5.27
CA ARG A 351 9.96 -2.46 5.32
C ARG A 351 9.69 -1.94 3.91
N PRO A 352 8.75 -2.54 3.15
CA PRO A 352 8.43 -2.13 1.79
C PRO A 352 7.66 -0.80 1.78
N GLU A 353 8.39 0.28 2.01
CA GLU A 353 7.90 1.65 2.09
C GLU A 353 8.61 2.50 1.03
N ILE A 354 7.91 3.47 0.44
CA ILE A 354 8.56 4.46 -0.44
C ILE A 354 9.27 5.46 0.46
N SER A 355 10.60 5.35 0.57
CA SER A 355 11.38 6.26 1.41
C SER A 355 11.30 7.71 0.93
N GLU A 356 11.55 8.65 1.84
CA GLU A 356 11.57 10.08 1.49
C GLU A 356 12.58 10.40 0.38
N LEU A 357 13.74 9.75 0.39
CA LEU A 357 14.75 9.88 -0.66
C LEU A 357 14.24 9.37 -2.03
N ALA A 358 13.41 8.31 -2.04
CA ALA A 358 12.79 7.81 -3.26
C ALA A 358 11.78 8.82 -3.84
N TYR A 359 11.01 9.50 -2.99
CA TYR A 359 10.13 10.60 -3.42
C TYR A 359 10.92 11.78 -4.01
N ILE A 360 12.01 12.18 -3.35
CA ILE A 360 12.86 13.27 -3.82
C ILE A 360 13.48 12.92 -5.18
N LEU A 361 14.00 11.69 -5.33
CA LEU A 361 14.57 11.20 -6.58
C LEU A 361 13.51 11.16 -7.71
N ALA A 362 12.30 10.67 -7.41
CA ALA A 362 11.20 10.65 -8.37
C ALA A 362 10.78 12.06 -8.81
N CYS A 363 10.67 13.02 -7.89
CA CYS A 363 10.36 14.41 -8.23
C CYS A 363 11.44 15.06 -9.09
N ARG A 364 12.72 14.81 -8.82
CA ARG A 364 13.83 15.29 -9.67
C ARG A 364 13.78 14.67 -11.06
N LEU A 365 13.46 13.38 -11.15
CA LEU A 365 13.31 12.69 -12.43
C LEU A 365 12.18 13.28 -13.28
N ILE A 366 11.03 13.59 -12.67
CA ILE A 366 9.89 14.24 -13.34
C ILE A 366 10.29 15.63 -13.84
N GLN A 367 10.97 16.45 -13.01
CA GLN A 367 11.44 17.77 -13.42
C GLN A 367 12.38 17.69 -14.63
N GLU A 368 13.26 16.70 -14.68
CA GLU A 368 14.14 16.49 -15.84
C GLU A 368 13.37 16.05 -17.09
N PHE A 369 12.35 15.19 -16.95
CA PHE A 369 11.48 14.83 -18.08
C PHE A 369 10.68 16.02 -18.61
N ASP A 370 10.13 16.87 -17.74
CA ASP A 370 9.44 18.10 -18.14
C ASP A 370 10.38 19.04 -18.89
N ASN A 371 11.61 19.21 -18.40
CA ASN A 371 12.64 20.01 -19.07
C ASN A 371 12.99 19.46 -20.47
N LEU A 372 12.99 18.14 -20.64
CA LEU A 372 13.24 17.48 -21.92
C LEU A 372 12.08 17.66 -22.91
N ASP A 373 10.84 17.59 -22.43
CA ASP A 373 9.64 17.76 -23.26
C ASP A 373 9.48 19.20 -23.75
N ILE A 374 9.79 20.19 -22.89
CA ILE A 374 9.83 21.62 -23.27
C ILE A 374 10.85 21.85 -24.40
N LYS A 375 12.03 21.22 -24.32
CA LYS A 375 13.09 21.35 -25.34
C LYS A 375 12.70 20.69 -26.66
N LYS A 376 12.00 19.54 -26.63
CA LYS A 376 11.55 18.83 -27.85
C LYS A 376 10.48 19.59 -28.64
N GLN A 377 9.67 20.43 -27.97
CA GLN A 377 8.58 21.18 -28.62
C GLN A 377 9.02 22.51 -29.27
N GLY A 378 10.32 22.86 -29.24
CA GLY A 378 10.88 23.97 -30.03
C GLY A 378 10.47 25.38 -29.58
N GLY A 379 9.98 25.57 -28.36
CA GLY A 379 9.55 26.87 -27.83
C GLY A 379 10.70 27.72 -27.29
N ILE A 380 11.10 28.77 -28.02
CA ILE A 380 11.75 29.95 -27.43
C ILE A 380 10.62 30.77 -26.79
N GLY A 381 10.40 30.65 -25.49
CA GLY A 381 9.34 31.39 -24.81
C GLY A 381 9.34 31.23 -23.30
N VAL A 382 9.89 32.24 -22.62
CA VAL A 382 9.65 32.66 -21.23
C VAL A 382 9.66 31.55 -20.16
N ALA A 383 10.71 31.56 -19.34
CA ALA A 383 10.74 30.91 -18.04
C ALA A 383 9.62 31.47 -17.13
N SER A 384 8.44 30.87 -17.20
CA SER A 384 7.37 31.05 -16.22
C SER A 384 6.44 29.82 -16.23
N VAL A 385 7.00 28.65 -15.96
CA VAL A 385 6.25 27.61 -15.27
C VAL A 385 6.95 27.49 -13.92
N SER A 386 6.20 27.78 -12.85
CA SER A 386 6.65 27.69 -11.47
C SER A 386 7.43 26.39 -11.27
N SER A 387 8.68 26.50 -10.84
CA SER A 387 9.42 25.37 -10.28
C SER A 387 8.54 24.75 -9.20
N VAL A 388 7.87 23.64 -9.51
CA VAL A 388 7.11 22.88 -8.52
C VAL A 388 8.12 22.52 -7.45
N SER A 389 7.94 23.09 -6.25
CA SER A 389 8.88 22.84 -5.17
C SER A 389 8.88 21.33 -4.88
N ILE A 390 10.02 20.78 -4.49
CA ILE A 390 10.11 19.36 -4.11
C ILE A 390 9.04 19.01 -3.06
N ASN A 391 8.70 19.95 -2.17
CA ASN A 391 7.65 19.78 -1.17
C ASN A 391 6.25 19.69 -1.79
N THR A 392 5.97 20.46 -2.85
CA THR A 392 4.70 20.44 -3.59
C THR A 392 4.54 19.15 -4.39
N CYS A 393 5.61 18.69 -5.05
CA CYS A 393 5.63 17.40 -5.75
C CYS A 393 5.50 16.22 -4.76
N LYS A 394 6.19 16.28 -3.61
CA LYS A 394 6.07 15.30 -2.53
C LYS A 394 4.65 15.24 -1.97
N SER A 395 4.01 16.38 -1.70
CA SER A 395 2.62 16.42 -1.23
C SER A 395 1.64 15.90 -2.28
N GLU A 396 1.80 16.28 -3.56
CA GLU A 396 0.90 15.81 -4.61
C GLU A 396 1.10 14.33 -4.94
N MET A 397 2.33 13.80 -4.94
CA MET A 397 2.58 12.36 -5.11
C MET A 397 2.03 11.56 -3.91
N ARG A 398 2.22 12.03 -2.67
CA ARG A 398 1.63 11.40 -1.47
C ARG A 398 0.10 11.41 -1.54
N LEU A 399 -0.51 12.56 -1.84
CA LEU A 399 -1.96 12.69 -2.02
C LEU A 399 -2.48 11.87 -3.22
N THR A 400 -1.70 11.71 -4.28
CA THR A 400 -2.07 10.90 -5.44
C THR A 400 -1.95 9.43 -5.14
N ILE A 401 -0.94 8.98 -4.38
CA ILE A 401 -0.82 7.60 -3.92
C ILE A 401 -1.91 7.31 -2.89
N GLU A 402 -2.17 8.18 -1.93
CA GLU A 402 -3.30 8.05 -0.99
C GLU A 402 -4.64 8.05 -1.74
N ARG A 403 -4.82 8.93 -2.74
CA ARG A 403 -5.97 8.87 -3.64
C ARG A 403 -6.01 7.56 -4.40
N ILE A 404 -4.92 7.04 -4.97
CA ILE A 404 -4.92 5.77 -5.70
C ILE A 404 -5.25 4.62 -4.74
N THR A 405 -4.68 4.58 -3.54
CA THR A 405 -4.98 3.58 -2.50
C THR A 405 -6.44 3.68 -2.04
N GLN A 406 -7.01 4.88 -1.95
CA GLN A 406 -8.44 5.12 -1.68
C GLN A 406 -9.35 4.86 -2.91
N THR A 407 -8.86 5.08 -4.14
CA THR A 407 -9.59 4.90 -5.41
C THR A 407 -9.63 3.42 -5.82
N VAL A 408 -8.58 2.66 -5.47
CA VAL A 408 -8.54 1.19 -5.55
C VAL A 408 -9.60 0.58 -4.63
N SER A 409 -10.04 1.27 -3.57
CA SER A 409 -11.14 0.82 -2.71
C SER A 409 -12.55 1.15 -3.22
N LEU A 410 -12.72 2.05 -4.22
CA LEU A 410 -14.06 2.51 -4.64
C LEU A 410 -14.38 2.30 -6.12
N GLN A 411 -13.42 1.96 -6.99
CA GLN A 411 -13.74 1.64 -8.39
C GLN A 411 -14.14 0.17 -8.62
N ASP A 412 -13.95 -0.72 -7.64
CA ASP A 412 -14.23 -2.14 -7.80
C ASP A 412 -15.65 -2.60 -7.38
N TYR A 413 -16.47 -1.75 -6.78
CA TYR A 413 -17.88 -2.07 -6.48
C TYR A 413 -18.85 -1.12 -7.18
N ASN A 414 -19.28 -1.50 -8.39
CA ASN A 414 -20.54 -0.99 -8.96
C ASN A 414 -21.69 -1.58 -8.14
N PHE A 415 -21.98 -1.01 -6.98
CA PHE A 415 -23.27 -1.24 -6.33
C PHE A 415 -24.34 -0.65 -7.26
N VAL A 416 -25.25 -1.50 -7.69
CA VAL A 416 -26.44 -1.12 -8.46
C VAL A 416 -27.26 -0.20 -7.56
N ASP A 417 -27.71 0.93 -8.10
CA ASP A 417 -28.67 1.86 -7.49
C ASP A 417 -29.64 1.12 -6.52
N PHE A 418 -29.72 1.56 -5.27
CA PHE A 418 -30.31 0.77 -4.19
C PHE A 418 -31.78 0.44 -4.45
N ASP A 419 -32.53 1.36 -5.07
CA ASP A 419 -33.91 1.13 -5.49
C ASP A 419 -34.02 0.01 -6.52
N THR A 420 -33.06 -0.08 -7.43
CA THR A 420 -32.94 -1.18 -8.40
C THR A 420 -32.57 -2.49 -7.71
N TRP A 421 -31.74 -2.45 -6.66
CA TRP A 421 -31.43 -3.61 -5.83
C TRP A 421 -32.67 -4.12 -5.08
N LEU A 422 -33.46 -3.24 -4.46
CA LEU A 422 -34.70 -3.61 -3.77
C LEU A 422 -35.72 -4.23 -4.73
N ALA A 423 -35.89 -3.64 -5.92
CA ALA A 423 -36.75 -4.18 -6.97
C ALA A 423 -36.32 -5.60 -7.38
N SER A 424 -35.02 -5.90 -7.42
CA SER A 424 -34.51 -7.24 -7.73
C SER A 424 -34.84 -8.30 -6.67
N LYS A 425 -35.21 -7.87 -5.45
CA LYS A 425 -35.57 -8.73 -4.32
C LYS A 425 -37.07 -8.76 -4.03
N ASP A 426 -37.89 -8.21 -4.94
CA ASP A 426 -39.34 -8.05 -4.77
C ASP A 426 -39.73 -7.23 -3.50
N LEU A 427 -38.87 -6.28 -3.10
CA LEU A 427 -39.10 -5.40 -1.95
C LEU A 427 -39.46 -3.98 -2.41
N PRO A 428 -40.47 -3.32 -1.80
CA PRO A 428 -40.78 -1.92 -2.09
C PRO A 428 -39.69 -0.98 -1.57
N SER A 429 -39.48 0.16 -2.25
CA SER A 429 -38.49 1.20 -1.88
C SER A 429 -38.68 1.79 -0.47
N THR A 430 -39.89 1.69 0.07
CA THR A 430 -40.25 2.14 1.43
C THR A 430 -39.99 1.10 2.52
N THR A 431 -39.36 -0.04 2.22
CA THR A 431 -39.12 -1.11 3.20
C THR A 431 -38.08 -0.70 4.22
N ILE A 432 -38.52 -0.33 5.42
CA ILE A 432 -37.69 0.00 6.58
C ILE A 432 -38.38 -0.58 7.83
N PRO A 433 -37.74 -1.46 8.62
CA PRO A 433 -36.44 -2.10 8.36
C PRO A 433 -36.50 -3.16 7.25
N LEU A 434 -35.36 -3.50 6.68
CA LEU A 434 -35.23 -4.65 5.77
C LEU A 434 -35.43 -5.97 6.54
N PRO A 435 -36.01 -7.01 5.89
CA PRO A 435 -35.99 -8.36 6.43
C PRO A 435 -34.56 -8.80 6.76
N GLU A 436 -34.37 -9.58 7.84
CA GLU A 436 -33.04 -9.99 8.33
C GLU A 436 -32.16 -10.66 7.26
N TRP A 437 -32.77 -11.51 6.43
CA TRP A 437 -32.08 -12.14 5.30
C TRP A 437 -31.62 -11.11 4.25
N ALA A 438 -32.42 -10.09 3.98
CA ALA A 438 -32.13 -9.05 3.00
C ALA A 438 -31.07 -8.09 3.54
N ALA A 439 -31.16 -7.69 4.82
CA ALA A 439 -30.14 -6.87 5.48
C ALA A 439 -28.77 -7.58 5.52
N THR A 440 -28.75 -8.88 5.82
CA THR A 440 -27.51 -9.68 5.85
C THR A 440 -26.92 -9.82 4.45
N GLN A 441 -27.75 -10.15 3.45
CA GLN A 441 -27.31 -10.22 2.06
C GLN A 441 -26.80 -8.88 1.52
N LEU A 442 -27.46 -7.77 1.86
CA LEU A 442 -27.03 -6.44 1.48
C LEU A 442 -25.64 -6.11 2.06
N VAL A 443 -25.44 -6.38 3.35
CA VAL A 443 -24.16 -6.15 4.04
C VAL A 443 -23.02 -7.02 3.47
N GLU A 444 -23.33 -8.24 3.02
CA GLU A 444 -22.38 -9.10 2.29
C GLU A 444 -22.08 -8.58 0.88
N GLU A 445 -23.10 -8.19 0.11
CA GLU A 445 -22.95 -7.68 -1.26
C GLU A 445 -22.25 -6.31 -1.29
N LEU A 446 -22.40 -5.50 -0.24
CA LEU A 446 -21.67 -4.25 -0.01
C LEU A 446 -20.22 -4.48 0.47
N GLY A 447 -19.83 -5.72 0.81
CA GLY A 447 -18.48 -6.05 1.27
C GLY A 447 -18.12 -5.58 2.69
N VAL A 448 -19.10 -5.04 3.44
CA VAL A 448 -18.88 -4.49 4.78
C VAL A 448 -19.13 -5.48 5.91
N ALA A 449 -19.60 -6.69 5.61
CA ALA A 449 -19.96 -7.72 6.59
C ALA A 449 -18.87 -8.05 7.62
N LYS A 450 -17.59 -7.99 7.24
CA LYS A 450 -16.48 -8.27 8.16
C LYS A 450 -16.22 -7.15 9.17
N TYR A 451 -16.66 -5.93 8.87
CA TYR A 451 -16.43 -4.74 9.68
C TYR A 451 -17.63 -4.36 10.55
N VAL A 452 -18.82 -4.81 10.19
CA VAL A 452 -20.06 -4.54 10.93
C VAL A 452 -20.31 -5.64 11.98
N SER A 453 -20.47 -5.25 13.23
CA SER A 453 -20.87 -6.12 14.32
C SER A 453 -22.33 -6.56 14.19
N THR A 454 -22.62 -7.71 14.79
CA THR A 454 -23.97 -8.26 14.92
C THR A 454 -24.60 -7.91 16.25
N THR A 455 -23.82 -7.40 17.21
CA THR A 455 -24.28 -6.97 18.53
C THR A 455 -24.55 -5.47 18.53
N THR A 456 -25.60 -5.02 19.21
CA THR A 456 -25.92 -3.60 19.31
C THR A 456 -24.91 -2.88 20.20
N CYS A 457 -24.54 -1.64 19.86
CA CYS A 457 -23.67 -0.84 20.72
C CYS A 457 -24.38 -0.29 21.97
N TYR A 458 -25.71 -0.44 22.09
CA TYR A 458 -26.53 -0.01 23.24
C TYR A 458 -26.60 -1.01 24.42
N ASP A 459 -25.68 -1.98 24.52
CA ASP A 459 -25.74 -3.01 25.58
C ASP A 459 -25.54 -2.43 27.00
N LEU A 460 -26.01 -3.12 28.04
CA LEU A 460 -26.07 -2.70 29.45
C LEU A 460 -24.71 -2.39 30.12
N LYS A 461 -23.59 -2.69 29.45
CA LYS A 461 -22.21 -2.35 29.88
C LYS A 461 -21.59 -1.20 29.09
N SER A 462 -22.34 -0.62 28.16
CA SER A 462 -21.86 0.38 27.21
C SER A 462 -22.09 1.80 27.72
N PRO A 463 -21.22 2.79 27.40
CA PRO A 463 -21.43 4.19 27.76
C PRO A 463 -22.64 4.85 27.07
N PHE A 464 -23.31 4.16 26.13
CA PHE A 464 -24.40 4.72 25.30
C PHE A 464 -25.82 4.45 25.83
N ILE A 465 -25.99 4.16 27.13
CA ILE A 465 -27.31 3.92 27.73
C ILE A 465 -28.07 5.25 27.88
N GLU A 466 -29.26 5.34 27.27
CA GLU A 466 -30.10 6.55 27.25
C GLU A 466 -30.51 7.07 28.64
N ALA A 467 -30.59 6.20 29.66
CA ALA A 467 -30.94 6.62 31.01
C ALA A 467 -29.94 7.63 31.60
N ASP A 468 -28.70 7.62 31.10
CA ASP A 468 -27.61 8.50 31.54
C ASP A 468 -27.33 9.65 30.53
N ALA A 469 -28.00 9.66 29.38
CA ALA A 469 -27.75 10.61 28.29
C ALA A 469 -28.80 11.74 28.28
N VAL A 470 -28.35 12.99 28.31
CA VAL A 470 -29.22 14.17 28.18
C VAL A 470 -29.14 14.67 26.74
N ASN A 471 -30.28 14.75 26.04
CA ASN A 471 -30.36 15.13 24.61
C ASN A 471 -29.47 14.29 23.68
N GLY A 472 -29.28 13.00 24.01
CA GLY A 472 -28.44 12.08 23.23
C GLY A 472 -26.94 12.20 23.52
N TRP A 473 -26.54 12.94 24.56
CA TRP A 473 -25.14 13.04 24.98
C TRP A 473 -24.92 12.52 26.40
N LYS A 474 -23.89 11.68 26.54
CA LYS A 474 -23.22 11.42 27.81
C LYS A 474 -21.90 12.17 27.84
N ASN A 475 -21.92 13.36 28.41
CA ASN A 475 -20.74 14.22 28.45
C ASN A 475 -20.03 14.10 29.80
N ASP A 476 -18.93 13.35 29.83
CA ASP A 476 -18.07 13.22 31.01
C ASP A 476 -16.98 14.32 31.05
N CYS A 477 -16.95 15.22 30.05
CA CYS A 477 -16.06 16.37 29.95
C CYS A 477 -16.76 17.67 30.40
N VAL A 478 -16.19 18.34 31.40
CA VAL A 478 -16.76 19.58 31.99
C VAL A 478 -16.67 20.79 31.05
N ASN A 479 -15.73 20.78 30.11
CA ASN A 479 -15.38 21.95 29.30
C ASN A 479 -16.14 22.06 27.97
N VAL A 480 -16.79 20.99 27.50
CA VAL A 480 -17.64 21.04 26.32
C VAL A 480 -19.06 21.38 26.77
N THR A 481 -19.49 22.62 26.52
CA THR A 481 -20.80 23.12 26.98
C THR A 481 -21.84 23.25 25.86
N ASN A 482 -21.41 23.22 24.59
CA ASN A 482 -22.27 23.35 23.40
C ASN A 482 -22.39 22.03 22.64
N THR A 483 -23.06 21.03 23.23
CA THR A 483 -23.44 19.81 22.52
C THR A 483 -24.71 20.03 21.70
N GLN A 484 -24.74 19.52 20.47
CA GLN A 484 -25.91 19.61 19.61
C GLN A 484 -27.05 18.75 20.16
N VAL A 485 -28.30 19.20 20.01
CA VAL A 485 -29.47 18.36 20.29
C VAL A 485 -29.76 17.55 19.04
N PHE A 486 -29.68 16.22 19.13
CA PHE A 486 -30.04 15.36 18.02
C PHE A 486 -31.58 15.33 17.87
N ASP A 487 -32.08 15.79 16.72
CA ASP A 487 -33.50 15.66 16.39
C ASP A 487 -33.79 14.20 16.00
N SER A 488 -34.84 13.63 16.59
CA SER A 488 -35.17 12.19 16.49
C SER A 488 -35.82 11.79 15.15
N GLY A 489 -35.69 12.63 14.12
CA GLY A 489 -36.43 12.51 12.87
C GLY A 489 -35.93 11.45 11.88
N THR A 490 -34.65 11.04 11.92
CA THR A 490 -34.02 10.20 10.88
C THR A 490 -33.42 8.90 11.40
N SER A 491 -32.65 8.93 12.49
CA SER A 491 -32.16 7.73 13.19
C SER A 491 -31.74 8.04 14.63
N ARG A 492 -31.71 7.02 15.49
CA ARG A 492 -31.26 7.15 16.89
C ARG A 492 -29.75 7.33 16.93
N LEU A 493 -29.29 8.31 17.69
CA LEU A 493 -27.87 8.60 17.90
C LEU A 493 -27.63 8.95 19.37
N VAL A 494 -26.68 8.27 20.01
CA VAL A 494 -26.21 8.58 21.36
C VAL A 494 -24.70 8.69 21.33
N CYS A 495 -24.17 9.85 21.70
CA CYS A 495 -22.74 10.13 21.72
C CYS A 495 -22.22 10.29 23.15
N SER A 496 -20.97 9.91 23.37
CA SER A 496 -20.25 10.08 24.62
C SER A 496 -18.94 10.82 24.38
N ILE A 497 -18.69 11.83 25.21
CA ILE A 497 -17.42 12.56 25.25
C ILE A 497 -16.67 12.06 26.48
N PRO A 498 -15.44 11.52 26.32
CA PRO A 498 -14.65 11.03 27.44
C PRO A 498 -14.17 12.18 28.35
N VAL A 499 -13.75 11.84 29.57
CA VAL A 499 -13.27 12.80 30.59
C VAL A 499 -12.14 13.70 30.07
N GLY A 500 -11.27 13.17 29.20
CA GLY A 500 -10.13 13.90 28.60
C GLY A 500 -10.52 14.89 27.50
N CYS A 501 -11.81 15.05 27.17
CA CYS A 501 -12.30 15.96 26.13
C CYS A 501 -11.63 15.75 24.75
N SER A 502 -11.18 14.54 24.46
CA SER A 502 -10.37 14.20 23.28
C SER A 502 -11.18 14.01 21.99
N GLY A 503 -12.50 13.95 22.06
CA GLY A 503 -13.35 13.72 20.89
C GLY A 503 -14.72 13.17 21.26
N ALA A 504 -15.30 12.34 20.40
CA ALA A 504 -16.56 11.68 20.68
C ALA A 504 -16.57 10.24 20.15
N THR A 505 -17.27 9.38 20.90
CA THR A 505 -17.71 8.08 20.44
C THR A 505 -19.22 8.06 20.39
N CYS A 506 -19.79 7.64 19.28
CA CYS A 506 -21.22 7.65 19.01
C CYS A 506 -21.74 6.27 18.65
N CYS A 507 -22.90 5.91 19.17
CA CYS A 507 -23.65 4.73 18.78
C CYS A 507 -24.86 5.19 17.95
N MET A 508 -24.90 4.79 16.68
CA MET A 508 -25.90 5.21 15.70
C MET A 508 -26.68 4.02 15.16
N ASP A 509 -28.01 4.11 15.15
CA ASP A 509 -28.88 3.16 14.45
C ASP A 509 -28.89 3.42 12.95
N ILE A 510 -28.88 2.33 12.17
CA ILE A 510 -29.21 2.32 10.74
C ILE A 510 -30.57 1.63 10.61
N PRO A 511 -31.68 2.37 10.59
CA PRO A 511 -33.03 1.80 10.61
C PRO A 511 -33.28 0.79 9.50
N ARG A 512 -32.73 1.02 8.29
CA ARG A 512 -32.84 0.09 7.17
C ARG A 512 -32.22 -1.27 7.43
N LEU A 513 -31.07 -1.32 8.09
CA LEU A 513 -30.37 -2.57 8.39
C LEU A 513 -30.84 -3.19 9.71
N ASN A 514 -31.61 -2.46 10.51
CA ASN A 514 -31.95 -2.80 11.89
C ASN A 514 -30.70 -3.18 12.72
N ARG A 515 -29.62 -2.41 12.53
CA ARG A 515 -28.34 -2.57 13.22
C ARG A 515 -27.89 -1.22 13.76
N SER A 516 -27.09 -1.26 14.82
CA SER A 516 -26.37 -0.09 15.33
C SER A 516 -24.87 -0.25 15.10
N LEU A 517 -24.18 0.88 14.92
CA LEU A 517 -22.74 0.94 14.73
C LEU A 517 -22.13 1.89 15.76
N GLU A 518 -20.95 1.52 16.26
CA GLU A 518 -20.10 2.40 17.04
C GLU A 518 -19.18 3.21 16.11
N VAL A 519 -19.14 4.52 16.25
CA VAL A 519 -18.29 5.40 15.44
C VAL A 519 -17.53 6.33 16.36
N SER A 520 -16.21 6.39 16.23
CA SER A 520 -15.36 7.18 17.12
C SER A 520 -14.41 8.08 16.34
N MET A 521 -14.24 9.29 16.85
CA MET A 521 -13.13 10.16 16.49
C MET A 521 -12.49 10.69 17.77
N LEU A 522 -11.26 10.27 18.04
CA LEU A 522 -10.51 10.68 19.23
C LEU A 522 -9.17 11.29 18.81
N ILE A 523 -8.88 12.47 19.35
CA ILE A 523 -7.64 13.21 19.16
C ILE A 523 -6.80 13.04 20.42
N GLU A 524 -5.65 12.38 20.29
CA GLU A 524 -4.71 12.17 21.38
C GLU A 524 -3.43 12.99 21.12
N PRO A 525 -3.38 14.24 21.60
CA PRO A 525 -2.23 15.11 21.34
C PRO A 525 -0.93 14.56 21.95
N CYS A 526 -1.01 13.85 23.08
CA CYS A 526 0.16 13.34 23.80
C CYS A 526 0.86 12.17 23.11
N THR A 527 0.10 11.35 22.39
CA THR A 527 0.62 10.22 21.60
C THR A 527 0.75 10.58 20.12
N ASN A 528 0.45 11.84 19.75
CA ASN A 528 0.41 12.33 18.37
C ASN A 528 -0.50 11.48 17.45
N LYS A 529 -1.66 11.04 17.94
CA LYS A 529 -2.59 10.16 17.21
C LYS A 529 -3.98 10.79 17.01
N LEU A 530 -4.56 10.51 15.85
CA LEU A 530 -5.97 10.69 15.54
C LEU A 530 -6.56 9.30 15.25
N LEU A 531 -7.41 8.81 16.16
CA LEU A 531 -8.11 7.54 16.02
C LEU A 531 -9.45 7.76 15.33
N LEU A 532 -9.66 7.07 14.21
CA LEU A 532 -10.95 6.99 13.51
C LEU A 532 -11.46 5.56 13.53
N LYS A 533 -12.69 5.36 14.03
CA LYS A 533 -13.31 4.05 14.17
C LYS A 533 -14.70 4.03 13.56
N ILE A 534 -14.98 3.00 12.77
CA ILE A 534 -16.33 2.60 12.34
C ILE A 534 -16.48 1.11 12.67
N ASP A 535 -17.14 0.84 13.79
CA ASP A 535 -17.43 -0.47 14.34
C ASP A 535 -16.15 -1.31 14.53
N LYS A 536 -15.88 -2.34 13.71
CA LYS A 536 -14.63 -3.12 13.79
C LYS A 536 -13.50 -2.58 12.92
N MET A 537 -13.73 -1.51 12.15
CA MET A 537 -12.70 -0.86 11.34
C MET A 537 -12.11 0.30 12.13
N GLU A 538 -10.80 0.25 12.37
CA GLU A 538 -10.06 1.29 13.07
C GLU A 538 -8.89 1.76 12.20
N ASN A 539 -8.55 3.04 12.30
CA ASN A 539 -7.43 3.65 11.61
C ASN A 539 -6.75 4.69 12.49
N ASP A 540 -5.48 4.46 12.78
CA ASP A 540 -4.62 5.36 13.56
C ASP A 540 -3.84 6.24 12.59
N LEU A 541 -4.12 7.54 12.61
CA LEU A 541 -3.37 8.53 11.86
C LEU A 541 -2.42 9.28 12.79
N LEU A 542 -1.24 9.67 12.30
CA LEU A 542 -0.41 10.62 13.01
C LEU A 542 -1.05 12.01 12.93
N LEU A 543 -1.24 12.67 14.07
CA LEU A 543 -1.85 14.01 14.09
C LEU A 543 -0.97 15.02 13.32
N SER A 544 0.35 14.82 13.32
CA SER A 544 1.32 15.57 12.51
C SER A 544 1.15 15.42 10.99
N ASP A 545 0.51 14.36 10.52
CA ASP A 545 0.20 14.17 9.09
C ASP A 545 -1.12 14.86 8.69
N VAL A 546 -1.92 15.33 9.65
CA VAL A 546 -3.17 16.04 9.41
C VAL A 546 -2.88 17.51 9.14
N THR A 547 -3.31 18.02 7.98
CA THR A 547 -3.23 19.44 7.66
C THR A 547 -4.44 20.16 8.25
N PHE A 548 -4.21 21.03 9.23
CA PHE A 548 -5.29 21.77 9.88
C PHE A 548 -6.09 22.65 8.90
N GLY A 549 -7.41 22.66 9.09
CA GLY A 549 -8.36 23.42 8.27
C GLY A 549 -8.80 22.73 6.98
N VAL A 550 -8.25 21.56 6.65
CA VAL A 550 -8.67 20.75 5.48
C VAL A 550 -9.84 19.84 5.85
N HIS A 551 -10.73 19.62 4.88
CA HIS A 551 -11.85 18.70 5.01
C HIS A 551 -11.43 17.29 4.63
N TYR A 552 -11.59 16.36 5.57
CA TYR A 552 -11.25 14.95 5.41
C TYR A 552 -12.51 14.09 5.42
N LYS A 553 -12.41 12.92 4.78
CA LYS A 553 -13.48 11.94 4.71
C LYS A 553 -12.91 10.55 4.95
N PHE A 554 -13.35 9.90 6.02
CA PHE A 554 -13.06 8.49 6.32
C PHE A 554 -14.31 7.67 6.08
N SER A 555 -14.22 6.67 5.21
CA SER A 555 -15.41 5.94 4.74
C SER A 555 -15.24 4.44 4.83
N LEU A 556 -16.26 3.75 5.36
CA LEU A 556 -16.42 2.31 5.20
C LEU A 556 -17.09 2.04 3.85
N TYR A 557 -16.28 1.77 2.82
CA TYR A 557 -16.72 1.46 1.44
C TYR A 557 -17.66 2.52 0.84
N GLY A 558 -17.55 3.79 1.26
CA GLY A 558 -18.38 4.91 0.80
C GLY A 558 -19.80 4.97 1.37
N ILE A 559 -20.22 3.94 2.12
CA ILE A 559 -21.59 3.80 2.63
C ILE A 559 -21.74 4.57 3.94
N ILE A 560 -20.84 4.34 4.89
CA ILE A 560 -20.82 5.05 6.17
C ILE A 560 -19.58 5.94 6.17
N ASN A 561 -19.77 7.23 6.36
CA ASN A 561 -18.70 8.21 6.28
C ASN A 561 -18.62 9.05 7.56
N ILE A 562 -17.38 9.28 8.01
CA ILE A 562 -17.02 10.31 8.97
C ILE A 562 -16.37 11.43 8.17
N GLU A 563 -17.06 12.57 8.08
CA GLU A 563 -16.53 13.78 7.46
C GLU A 563 -16.10 14.73 8.57
N TYR A 564 -14.85 15.18 8.55
CA TYR A 564 -14.29 15.95 9.65
C TYR A 564 -13.31 17.04 9.21
N THR A 565 -13.22 18.10 10.01
CA THR A 565 -12.20 19.15 9.89
C THR A 565 -11.66 19.45 11.28
N ILE A 566 -10.34 19.53 11.40
CA ILE A 566 -9.67 19.92 12.65
C ILE A 566 -8.90 21.21 12.37
N ARG A 567 -9.04 22.23 13.21
CA ARG A 567 -8.29 23.49 13.16
C ARG A 567 -7.66 23.75 14.50
N GLU A 568 -6.47 24.35 14.51
CA GLU A 568 -5.89 24.90 15.72
C GLU A 568 -6.44 26.32 15.93
N VAL A 569 -6.80 26.63 17.18
CA VAL A 569 -7.14 27.99 17.57
C VAL A 569 -5.84 28.68 17.98
N ASP A 570 -5.44 29.72 17.25
CA ASP A 570 -4.19 30.43 17.56
C ASP A 570 -4.24 31.01 18.98
N PHE A 571 -3.14 30.87 19.73
CA PHE A 571 -2.93 31.41 21.09
C PHE A 571 -3.78 30.81 22.23
N GLU A 572 -4.62 29.81 21.95
CA GLU A 572 -5.37 29.05 22.95
C GLU A 572 -5.18 27.56 22.63
N ASP A 573 -4.51 26.79 23.49
CA ASP A 573 -4.18 25.36 23.27
C ASP A 573 -5.43 24.45 23.11
N GLN A 574 -6.12 24.60 21.99
CA GLN A 574 -7.46 24.08 21.73
C GLN A 574 -7.60 23.75 20.23
N TYR A 575 -8.45 22.77 19.94
CA TYR A 575 -8.86 22.39 18.59
C TYR A 575 -10.30 22.82 18.34
N GLU A 576 -10.54 23.50 17.21
CA GLU A 576 -11.87 23.63 16.63
C GLU A 576 -12.13 22.43 15.73
N VAL A 577 -13.17 21.66 16.05
CA VAL A 577 -13.50 20.40 15.39
C VAL A 577 -14.91 20.47 14.80
N ASN A 578 -15.02 20.04 13.55
CA ASN A 578 -16.28 19.66 12.92
C ASN A 578 -16.25 18.17 12.61
N MET A 579 -17.38 17.50 12.84
CA MET A 579 -17.56 16.09 12.56
C MET A 579 -19.01 15.84 12.17
N THR A 580 -19.22 15.24 11.01
CA THR A 580 -20.53 14.85 10.49
C THR A 580 -20.50 13.37 10.11
N LEU A 581 -21.51 12.64 10.59
CA LEU A 581 -21.73 11.24 10.24
C LEU A 581 -22.76 11.14 9.13
N THR A 582 -22.42 10.47 8.02
CA THR A 582 -23.37 10.25 6.92
C THR A 582 -23.48 8.77 6.55
N VAL A 583 -24.70 8.34 6.22
CA VAL A 583 -24.97 7.01 5.66
C VAL A 583 -25.65 7.17 4.30
N CYS A 584 -24.99 6.69 3.26
CA CYS A 584 -25.39 6.87 1.86
C CYS A 584 -25.41 5.50 1.18
N PHE A 585 -26.61 5.02 0.83
CA PHE A 585 -26.76 3.81 0.00
C PHE A 585 -26.67 4.11 -1.49
N ASP A 586 -26.84 5.38 -1.87
CA ASP A 586 -26.77 5.87 -3.24
C ASP A 586 -25.69 6.95 -3.40
N SER A 587 -25.22 7.13 -4.64
CA SER A 587 -24.11 8.04 -4.95
C SER A 587 -24.42 9.54 -4.80
N THR A 588 -25.69 9.92 -4.75
CA THR A 588 -26.12 11.34 -4.78
C THR A 588 -26.87 11.80 -3.54
N THR A 589 -27.39 10.89 -2.72
CA THR A 589 -28.24 11.23 -1.57
C THR A 589 -27.92 10.33 -0.38
N CYS A 590 -27.61 10.95 0.76
CA CYS A 590 -27.44 10.25 2.03
C CYS A 590 -28.77 10.23 2.77
N GLU A 591 -29.12 9.08 3.33
CA GLU A 591 -30.35 8.89 4.08
C GLU A 591 -30.23 9.42 5.51
N ILE A 592 -29.05 9.26 6.10
CA ILE A 592 -28.75 9.69 7.45
C ILE A 592 -27.63 10.71 7.37
N GLU A 593 -27.83 11.85 8.02
CA GLU A 593 -26.83 12.90 8.19
C GLU A 593 -26.97 13.44 9.61
N HIS A 594 -25.94 13.24 10.42
CA HIS A 594 -25.88 13.70 11.80
C HIS A 594 -24.64 14.55 12.02
N PRO A 595 -24.77 15.88 12.17
CA PRO A 595 -23.65 16.73 12.58
C PRO A 595 -23.39 16.53 14.07
N VAL A 596 -22.30 15.84 14.40
CA VAL A 596 -21.90 15.51 15.78
C VAL A 596 -21.19 16.70 16.41
N PHE A 597 -20.20 17.27 15.70
CA PHE A 597 -19.49 18.48 16.14
C PHE A 597 -19.66 19.59 15.11
N ILE A 598 -20.04 20.78 15.59
CA ILE A 598 -20.15 22.01 14.81
C ILE A 598 -19.41 23.10 15.56
N ASN A 599 -18.30 23.55 14.99
CA ASN A 599 -17.33 24.49 15.54
C ASN A 599 -17.08 24.19 17.03
N THR A 600 -16.94 22.90 17.36
CA THR A 600 -16.83 22.45 18.74
C THR A 600 -15.40 22.57 19.18
N ILE A 601 -15.19 23.21 20.33
CA ILE A 601 -13.88 23.43 20.90
C ILE A 601 -13.53 22.25 21.81
N LEU A 602 -12.45 21.54 21.47
CA LEU A 602 -11.85 20.49 22.28
C LEU A 602 -10.52 21.02 22.85
N ILE A 603 -10.25 20.75 24.13
CA ILE A 603 -9.04 21.24 24.77
C ILE A 603 -7.89 20.28 24.48
N LYS A 604 -6.70 20.82 24.17
CA LYS A 604 -5.48 20.01 24.13
C LYS A 604 -5.17 19.57 25.55
N GLU A 605 -5.30 18.28 25.82
CA GLU A 605 -4.93 17.73 27.13
C GLU A 605 -3.45 18.03 27.40
N VAL A 606 -3.16 18.67 28.54
CA VAL A 606 -1.78 18.93 28.96
C VAL A 606 -1.19 17.58 29.34
N CYS A 607 -0.29 17.06 28.51
CA CYS A 607 0.35 15.79 28.78
C CYS A 607 1.03 15.82 30.15
N ASN A 608 0.81 14.80 30.98
CA ASN A 608 1.38 14.78 32.33
C ASN A 608 2.84 14.30 32.25
N TRP A 609 3.75 15.25 32.10
CA TRP A 609 5.20 15.07 31.95
C TRP A 609 5.96 14.69 33.23
N THR A 610 5.22 14.42 34.30
CA THR A 610 5.73 14.03 35.63
C THR A 610 5.15 12.70 36.10
N SER A 611 4.73 11.84 35.17
CA SER A 611 4.23 10.51 35.51
C SER A 611 5.35 9.67 36.15
N GLU A 612 5.10 9.26 37.39
CA GLU A 612 5.90 8.24 38.06
C GLU A 612 5.77 6.90 37.30
N PHE A 613 6.47 5.87 37.76
CA PHE A 613 6.39 4.55 37.12
C PHE A 613 4.95 4.07 36.98
N LYS A 614 4.63 3.50 35.80
CA LYS A 614 3.33 2.84 35.53
C LYS A 614 2.96 1.85 36.65
N THR A 615 3.99 1.22 37.22
CA THR A 615 3.89 0.44 38.46
C THR A 615 4.72 1.14 39.55
N PRO A 616 4.10 1.72 40.61
CA PRO A 616 4.81 2.56 41.59
C PRO A 616 5.98 1.89 42.33
N ASP A 617 5.96 0.56 42.47
CA ASP A 617 7.01 -0.22 43.15
C ASP A 617 7.89 -1.02 42.16
N PHE A 618 8.00 -0.58 40.91
CA PHE A 618 8.80 -1.27 39.91
C PHE A 618 10.28 -1.35 40.32
N SER A 619 10.82 -2.58 40.28
CA SER A 619 12.26 -2.86 40.44
C SER A 619 12.71 -3.84 39.36
N MET A 620 13.77 -3.46 38.66
CA MET A 620 14.32 -4.26 37.56
C MET A 620 14.87 -5.59 38.06
N SER A 621 15.48 -5.59 39.26
CA SER A 621 16.02 -6.79 39.86
C SER A 621 14.94 -7.84 40.15
N LEU A 622 13.77 -7.41 40.62
CA LEU A 622 12.61 -8.27 40.85
C LEU A 622 12.02 -8.77 39.52
N TRP A 623 11.84 -7.86 38.56
CA TRP A 623 11.29 -8.18 37.24
C TRP A 623 12.11 -9.24 36.50
N LEU A 624 13.45 -9.12 36.54
CA LEU A 624 14.36 -10.12 35.98
C LEU A 624 14.31 -11.45 36.73
N SER A 625 14.26 -11.41 38.08
CA SER A 625 14.23 -12.62 38.90
C SER A 625 12.97 -13.47 38.69
N ASP A 626 11.81 -12.82 38.50
CA ASP A 626 10.54 -13.49 38.23
C ASP A 626 10.55 -14.27 36.90
N ARG A 627 11.38 -13.80 35.96
CA ARG A 627 11.53 -14.38 34.61
C ARG A 627 12.79 -15.25 34.45
N ASN A 628 13.51 -15.54 35.55
CA ASN A 628 14.80 -16.27 35.54
C ASN A 628 15.87 -15.64 34.63
N LEU A 629 15.88 -14.31 34.48
CA LEU A 629 16.84 -13.56 33.67
C LEU A 629 17.90 -12.87 34.55
N THR A 630 19.05 -12.53 33.95
CA THR A 630 20.15 -11.81 34.64
C THR A 630 20.49 -10.49 33.96
N MET A 631 21.00 -9.54 34.75
CA MET A 631 21.20 -8.11 34.40
C MET A 631 22.15 -7.81 33.23
N THR A 632 22.89 -8.77 32.68
CA THR A 632 24.09 -8.43 31.87
C THR A 632 24.23 -9.11 30.50
N SER A 633 23.31 -9.97 30.04
CA SER A 633 23.43 -10.50 28.66
C SER A 633 22.21 -11.17 28.01
N ASP A 634 21.09 -11.37 28.70
CA ASP A 634 20.06 -12.35 28.23
C ASP A 634 18.69 -11.75 27.88
N LEU A 635 18.58 -10.43 27.70
CA LEU A 635 17.37 -9.84 27.12
C LEU A 635 17.40 -10.06 25.61
N ASN A 636 16.65 -11.07 25.15
CA ASN A 636 16.29 -11.19 23.74
C ASN A 636 15.33 -10.06 23.35
N ASP A 637 15.10 -9.84 22.05
CA ASP A 637 14.31 -8.70 21.58
C ASP A 637 12.85 -8.77 22.08
N ILE A 638 12.33 -10.00 22.26
CA ILE A 638 10.99 -10.27 22.80
C ILE A 638 10.86 -9.80 24.25
N ASN A 639 11.82 -10.16 25.10
CA ASN A 639 11.84 -9.78 26.51
C ASN A 639 12.06 -8.27 26.65
N ALA A 640 12.80 -7.64 25.73
CA ALA A 640 12.98 -6.19 25.70
C ALA A 640 11.67 -5.47 25.32
N ASP A 641 10.93 -5.98 24.33
CA ASP A 641 9.60 -5.46 23.97
C ASP A 641 8.57 -5.63 25.10
N GLU A 642 8.60 -6.78 25.79
CA GLU A 642 7.77 -7.03 26.97
C GLU A 642 8.11 -6.07 28.12
N LEU A 643 9.40 -5.83 28.38
CA LEU A 643 9.86 -4.86 29.38
C LEU A 643 9.38 -3.44 29.04
N LEU A 644 9.48 -3.03 27.78
CA LEU A 644 8.98 -1.73 27.32
C LEU A 644 7.46 -1.59 27.54
N GLN A 645 6.72 -2.67 27.31
CA GLN A 645 5.27 -2.72 27.52
C GLN A 645 4.89 -2.62 29.01
N ASP A 646 5.59 -3.35 29.86
CA ASP A 646 5.41 -3.35 31.32
C ASP A 646 5.76 -1.98 31.92
N LEU A 647 6.81 -1.32 31.40
CA LEU A 647 7.21 0.04 31.78
C LEU A 647 6.28 1.13 31.23
N GLY A 648 5.44 0.82 30.24
CA GLY A 648 4.54 1.78 29.59
C GLY A 648 5.23 2.68 28.55
N LEU A 649 6.40 2.27 28.06
CA LEU A 649 7.24 3.06 27.16
C LEU A 649 6.95 2.78 25.68
N THR A 650 6.29 1.66 25.36
CA THR A 650 6.05 1.20 23.98
C THR A 650 5.42 2.25 23.08
N ASP A 651 4.43 2.99 23.58
CA ASP A 651 3.69 3.98 22.78
C ASP A 651 4.46 5.28 22.52
N PHE A 652 5.58 5.49 23.23
CA PHE A 652 6.36 6.73 23.19
C PHE A 652 7.70 6.57 22.45
N MET A 653 8.11 5.33 22.22
CA MET A 653 9.30 5.04 21.41
C MET A 653 8.90 5.03 19.94
N GLY A 654 9.68 5.71 19.09
CA GLY A 654 9.42 5.71 17.65
C GLY A 654 9.31 4.29 17.08
N SER A 655 8.49 4.11 16.03
CA SER A 655 8.32 2.84 15.31
C SER A 655 9.63 2.27 14.74
N THR A 656 10.65 3.13 14.65
CA THR A 656 12.07 2.81 14.56
C THR A 656 12.81 3.88 15.34
N SER A 657 13.79 3.50 16.17
CA SER A 657 14.62 4.42 16.96
C SER A 657 15.02 5.63 16.11
N LEU A 658 14.52 6.82 16.47
CA LEU A 658 14.68 8.08 15.73
C LEU A 658 16.14 8.46 15.50
N CYS A 659 17.04 7.81 16.21
CA CYS A 659 18.46 8.00 16.10
C CYS A 659 19.19 6.64 16.07
N ASP A 660 20.14 6.54 15.15
CA ASP A 660 21.09 5.44 15.01
C ASP A 660 22.49 6.05 15.00
N HIS A 661 23.39 5.49 15.80
CA HIS A 661 24.80 5.89 15.85
C HIS A 661 25.52 5.70 14.50
N GLY A 662 25.00 4.85 13.61
CA GLY A 662 25.51 4.64 12.26
C GLY A 662 25.08 5.69 11.23
N ILE A 663 24.11 6.55 11.56
CA ILE A 663 23.50 7.50 10.63
C ILE A 663 23.83 8.95 11.02
N SER A 664 24.06 9.80 10.01
CA SER A 664 24.30 11.24 10.22
C SER A 664 23.06 11.90 10.84
N PRO A 665 23.19 12.78 11.85
CA PRO A 665 24.42 13.44 12.29
C PRO A 665 25.22 12.71 13.39
N PHE A 666 24.87 11.49 13.79
CA PHE A 666 25.47 10.80 14.92
C PHE A 666 26.69 9.91 14.56
N ASN A 667 27.04 9.81 13.28
CA ASN A 667 28.01 8.84 12.75
C ASN A 667 29.45 9.34 12.55
N THR A 668 29.77 10.55 13.03
CA THR A 668 31.13 11.12 13.01
C THR A 668 31.38 11.96 14.27
N LEU A 669 31.91 11.32 15.32
CA LEU A 669 32.02 11.93 16.65
C LEU A 669 33.47 12.21 17.04
N THR A 670 33.69 13.38 17.63
CA THR A 670 34.89 13.76 18.38
C THR A 670 34.47 14.03 19.81
N ASP A 671 35.04 13.30 20.78
CA ASP A 671 34.66 13.34 22.20
C ASP A 671 33.14 13.17 22.44
N GLY A 672 32.49 12.36 21.60
CA GLY A 672 31.05 12.09 21.65
C GLY A 672 30.16 13.09 20.91
N TRP A 673 30.75 14.08 20.22
CA TRP A 673 30.02 15.13 19.49
C TRP A 673 30.34 15.16 17.99
N ASN A 674 29.30 15.28 17.18
CA ASN A 674 29.37 15.91 15.87
C ASN A 674 29.05 17.40 16.04
N ASN A 675 30.08 18.24 15.96
CA ASN A 675 29.97 19.65 16.30
C ASN A 675 30.04 20.54 15.05
N GLU A 676 28.89 21.04 14.60
CA GLU A 676 28.80 22.02 13.51
C GLU A 676 28.78 23.46 14.03
N CYS A 677 28.69 23.66 15.35
CA CYS A 677 28.64 24.96 15.97
C CYS A 677 29.94 25.74 15.70
N THR A 678 29.82 26.86 14.97
CA THR A 678 30.97 27.70 14.59
C THR A 678 31.23 28.87 15.55
N THR A 679 30.40 29.01 16.60
CA THR A 679 30.48 30.13 17.53
C THR A 679 31.72 30.00 18.44
N PRO A 680 32.67 30.95 18.41
CA PRO A 680 33.88 30.88 19.21
C PRO A 680 33.56 31.01 20.71
N GLY A 681 33.92 30.00 21.50
CA GLY A 681 33.83 30.03 22.96
C GLY A 681 32.85 29.04 23.61
N ILE A 682 32.09 28.26 22.81
CA ILE A 682 31.27 27.17 23.35
C ILE A 682 32.17 25.95 23.60
N VAL A 683 32.28 25.56 24.87
CA VAL A 683 32.97 24.34 25.30
C VAL A 683 31.91 23.30 25.60
N LEU A 684 31.93 22.19 24.85
CA LEU A 684 31.04 21.05 25.08
C LEU A 684 31.74 20.04 26.00
N SER A 685 30.98 19.42 26.89
CA SER A 685 31.47 18.34 27.76
C SER A 685 31.87 17.12 26.93
N SER A 686 32.89 16.37 27.36
CA SER A 686 33.22 15.08 26.73
C SER A 686 32.16 14.05 27.09
N ILE A 687 31.54 13.43 26.09
CA ILE A 687 30.50 12.42 26.30
C ILE A 687 31.11 11.03 26.15
N SER A 688 31.04 10.22 27.21
CA SER A 688 31.44 8.81 27.17
C SER A 688 30.40 7.97 26.43
N HIS A 689 30.82 6.88 25.78
CA HIS A 689 29.90 5.87 25.26
C HIS A 689 28.98 5.39 26.40
N PRO A 690 27.67 5.19 26.17
CA PRO A 690 27.01 4.92 24.87
C PRO A 690 26.04 6.04 24.42
N ALA A 691 26.53 7.29 24.31
CA ALA A 691 25.75 8.39 23.72
C ALA A 691 26.52 9.11 22.60
N ALA A 692 25.80 9.50 21.55
CA ALA A 692 26.29 10.26 20.41
C ALA A 692 25.48 11.54 20.26
N CYS A 693 26.12 12.70 20.34
CA CYS A 693 25.43 13.98 20.29
C CYS A 693 25.82 14.83 19.09
N HIS A 694 24.93 15.72 18.69
CA HIS A 694 25.08 16.65 17.59
C HIS A 694 24.73 18.06 18.08
N ALA A 695 25.61 19.00 17.77
CA ALA A 695 25.38 20.42 17.96
C ALA A 695 25.24 21.08 16.59
N ASN A 696 24.11 21.75 16.34
CA ASN A 696 23.86 22.38 15.06
C ASN A 696 24.73 23.63 14.82
N SER A 697 24.77 24.08 13.58
CA SER A 697 25.57 25.25 13.16
C SER A 697 25.24 26.56 13.88
N ASP A 698 23.97 26.75 14.27
CA ASP A 698 23.49 27.92 15.02
C ASP A 698 23.74 27.82 16.54
N CYS A 699 24.32 26.71 17.02
CA CYS A 699 24.67 26.48 18.42
C CYS A 699 23.49 26.64 19.41
N ASN A 700 22.28 26.37 18.93
CA ASN A 700 21.05 26.57 19.68
C ASN A 700 20.21 25.29 19.77
N ARG A 701 20.59 24.23 19.05
CA ARG A 701 20.02 22.88 19.13
C ARG A 701 21.11 21.87 19.45
N PHE A 702 20.91 21.13 20.54
CA PHE A 702 21.77 20.04 20.98
C PHE A 702 20.92 18.78 21.01
N SER A 703 21.27 17.80 20.18
CA SER A 703 20.52 16.54 20.04
C SER A 703 21.43 15.36 20.39
N CYS A 704 20.93 14.35 21.08
CA CYS A 704 21.68 13.20 21.54
C CYS A 704 20.92 11.92 21.23
N CYS A 705 21.64 10.94 20.71
CA CYS A 705 21.23 9.56 20.62
C CYS A 705 21.89 8.77 21.75
N ILE A 706 21.09 8.03 22.51
CA ILE A 706 21.52 7.31 23.70
C ILE A 706 21.16 5.85 23.52
N GLU A 707 22.16 4.99 23.40
CA GLU A 707 21.97 3.55 23.35
C GLU A 707 21.75 3.01 24.77
N VAL A 708 20.67 2.26 24.95
CA VAL A 708 20.30 1.63 26.22
C VAL A 708 20.36 0.12 26.04
N ASP A 709 21.53 -0.45 26.33
CA ASP A 709 21.87 -1.87 26.09
C ASP A 709 20.78 -2.85 26.58
N ILE A 710 20.23 -2.60 27.77
CA ILE A 710 19.22 -3.46 28.40
C ILE A 710 17.85 -3.43 27.69
N LEU A 711 17.54 -2.34 27.00
CA LEU A 711 16.32 -2.20 26.18
C LEU A 711 16.58 -2.60 24.72
N LYS A 712 17.85 -2.76 24.30
CA LYS A 712 18.24 -2.95 22.88
C LYS A 712 17.60 -1.93 21.94
N ARG A 713 17.46 -0.70 22.42
CA ARG A 713 16.84 0.42 21.71
C ARG A 713 17.66 1.67 22.02
N SER A 714 17.68 2.56 21.04
CA SER A 714 18.28 3.88 21.18
C SER A 714 17.19 4.90 21.47
N LEU A 715 17.52 5.87 22.32
CA LEU A 715 16.66 6.98 22.72
C LEU A 715 17.21 8.29 22.15
N PHE A 716 16.36 9.05 21.49
CA PHE A 716 16.60 10.40 21.04
C PHE A 716 16.19 11.41 22.10
N ALA A 717 17.05 12.37 22.38
CA ALA A 717 16.74 13.53 23.22
C ALA A 717 17.32 14.79 22.58
N ALA A 718 16.60 15.89 22.59
CA ALA A 718 17.12 17.16 22.09
C ALA A 718 16.68 18.34 22.94
N VAL A 719 17.51 19.37 22.98
CA VAL A 719 17.22 20.65 23.60
C VAL A 719 17.46 21.73 22.56
N TYR A 720 16.44 22.53 22.31
CA TYR A 720 16.46 23.65 21.39
C TYR A 720 16.11 24.93 22.12
N LEU A 721 17.07 25.84 22.22
CA LEU A 721 16.89 27.13 22.86
C LEU A 721 16.68 28.18 21.76
N ASN A 722 15.56 28.90 21.79
CA ASN A 722 15.30 30.02 20.90
C ASN A 722 15.25 31.34 21.70
N PRO A 723 16.40 32.04 21.84
CA PRO A 723 16.45 33.32 22.55
C PRO A 723 15.56 34.41 21.94
N CYS A 724 15.30 34.37 20.63
CA CYS A 724 14.48 35.39 19.97
C CYS A 724 12.99 35.23 20.23
N ARG A 725 12.54 34.01 20.50
CA ARG A 725 11.16 33.70 20.88
C ARG A 725 10.98 33.47 22.39
N TYR A 726 12.04 33.64 23.19
CA TYR A 726 12.04 33.37 24.63
C TYR A 726 11.46 31.99 24.97
N ASN A 727 11.79 30.99 24.18
CA ASN A 727 11.28 29.63 24.34
C ASN A 727 12.47 28.66 24.38
N LEU A 728 12.39 27.69 25.30
CA LEU A 728 13.20 26.49 25.31
C LEU A 728 12.31 25.29 24.96
N GLN A 729 12.60 24.65 23.85
CA GLN A 729 11.96 23.41 23.46
C GLN A 729 12.82 22.21 23.88
N VAL A 730 12.19 21.25 24.53
CA VAL A 730 12.81 20.03 25.02
C VAL A 730 12.12 18.84 24.38
N GLN A 731 12.89 17.93 23.81
CA GLN A 731 12.39 16.77 23.08
C GLN A 731 12.98 15.48 23.66
N LEU A 732 12.13 14.47 23.84
CA LEU A 732 12.50 13.11 24.22
C LEU A 732 11.70 12.15 23.32
N GLU A 733 12.34 11.46 22.39
CA GLU A 733 11.66 10.68 21.34
C GLU A 733 10.60 11.49 20.59
N GLN A 734 9.35 11.00 20.54
CA GLN A 734 8.22 11.66 19.91
C GLN A 734 7.62 12.79 20.75
N LEU A 735 8.10 12.92 21.99
CA LEU A 735 7.54 13.84 22.95
C LEU A 735 8.31 15.17 22.93
N THR A 736 7.58 16.28 22.80
CA THR A 736 8.16 17.64 22.76
C THR A 736 7.44 18.56 23.76
N ILE A 737 8.21 19.36 24.49
CA ILE A 737 7.74 20.32 25.50
C ILE A 737 8.29 21.70 25.17
N ASP A 738 7.42 22.70 25.17
CA ASP A 738 7.81 24.11 25.04
C ASP A 738 7.80 24.78 26.43
N VAL A 739 8.95 25.27 26.87
CA VAL A 739 9.14 25.99 28.13
C VAL A 739 9.28 27.47 27.81
N ASP A 740 8.32 28.25 28.28
CA ASP A 740 8.37 29.71 28.18
C ASP A 740 9.40 30.28 29.17
N LEU A 741 10.44 30.92 28.64
CA LEU A 741 11.50 31.53 29.43
C LEU A 741 11.05 32.80 30.15
N PHE A 742 9.90 33.40 29.81
CA PHE A 742 9.33 34.51 30.58
C PHE A 742 8.84 34.07 31.95
N THR A 743 8.32 32.85 32.06
CA THR A 743 7.78 32.29 33.30
C THR A 743 8.76 31.38 34.04
N TYR A 744 9.93 31.12 33.43
CA TYR A 744 10.96 30.26 33.99
C TYR A 744 11.72 30.90 35.16
N THR A 745 11.88 30.14 36.23
CA THR A 745 12.68 30.51 37.40
C THR A 745 14.16 30.16 37.20
N TRP A 746 14.98 31.19 36.91
CA TRP A 746 16.42 31.02 36.68
C TRP A 746 17.13 30.33 37.87
N GLY A 747 18.00 29.38 37.56
CA GLY A 747 18.82 28.66 38.54
C GLY A 747 18.11 27.52 39.26
N GLU A 748 16.86 27.24 38.94
CA GLU A 748 16.13 26.09 39.48
C GLU A 748 16.29 24.87 38.55
N ARG A 749 16.65 23.71 39.14
CA ARG A 749 16.66 22.44 38.40
C ARG A 749 15.23 22.00 38.15
N LYS A 750 14.87 21.83 36.88
CA LYS A 750 13.62 21.19 36.46
C LYS A 750 13.91 19.77 36.02
N GLN A 751 12.99 18.87 36.32
CA GLN A 751 13.11 17.46 35.97
C GLN A 751 11.80 16.97 35.34
N TYR A 752 11.92 16.32 34.19
CA TYR A 752 10.83 15.65 33.49
C TYR A 752 11.12 14.16 33.41
N PHE A 753 10.06 13.35 33.43
CA PHE A 753 10.20 11.89 33.45
C PHE A 753 9.25 11.27 32.41
N LEU A 754 9.71 10.19 31.77
CA LEU A 754 8.85 9.30 30.99
C LEU A 754 8.63 8.02 31.81
N TYR A 755 7.46 7.91 32.45
CA TYR A 755 7.11 6.85 33.40
C TYR A 755 8.19 6.57 34.46
N GLY A 756 8.84 7.61 34.97
CA GLY A 756 9.93 7.50 35.93
C GLY A 756 11.23 6.83 35.43
N VAL A 757 11.23 6.24 34.22
CA VAL A 757 12.34 5.48 33.64
C VAL A 757 13.38 6.42 33.04
N PHE A 758 12.97 7.20 32.05
CA PHE A 758 13.82 8.23 31.47
C PHE A 758 13.61 9.52 32.21
N ARG A 759 14.69 10.17 32.64
CA ARG A 759 14.64 11.41 33.40
C ARG A 759 15.53 12.44 32.72
N LEU A 760 14.94 13.54 32.29
CA LEU A 760 15.66 14.68 31.77
C LEU A 760 15.67 15.76 32.84
N GLU A 761 16.86 16.20 33.22
CA GLU A 761 17.07 17.26 34.21
C GLU A 761 17.80 18.42 33.52
N PHE A 762 17.28 19.64 33.66
CA PHE A 762 17.96 20.83 33.15
C PHE A 762 17.88 22.01 34.11
N MET A 763 18.87 22.88 34.02
CA MET A 763 18.91 24.17 34.71
C MET A 763 19.37 25.23 33.72
N ILE A 764 18.70 26.38 33.73
CA ILE A 764 19.13 27.54 32.96
C ILE A 764 19.37 28.72 33.88
N ASN A 765 20.52 29.37 33.71
CA ASN A 765 20.86 30.64 34.34
C ASN A 765 21.01 31.72 33.29
N HIS A 766 20.54 32.93 33.61
CA HIS A 766 20.64 34.09 32.73
C HIS A 766 21.70 35.06 33.27
N VAL A 767 22.78 35.28 32.50
CA VAL A 767 23.85 36.22 32.85
C VAL A 767 23.72 37.48 31.97
N ALA A 768 22.90 38.42 32.44
CA ALA A 768 22.54 39.63 31.69
C ALA A 768 23.75 40.47 31.25
N THR A 769 24.80 40.57 32.09
CA THR A 769 26.00 41.36 31.82
C THR A 769 26.83 40.83 30.66
N GLU A 770 26.80 39.52 30.42
CA GLU A 770 27.57 38.84 29.38
C GLU A 770 26.72 38.46 28.17
N ARG A 771 25.40 38.70 28.24
CA ARG A 771 24.40 38.33 27.24
C ARG A 771 24.44 36.83 26.89
N VAL A 772 24.52 35.98 27.91
CA VAL A 772 24.71 34.52 27.80
C VAL A 772 23.71 33.76 28.68
N TYR A 773 23.15 32.67 28.18
CA TYR A 773 22.49 31.63 28.97
C TYR A 773 23.52 30.58 29.36
N VAL A 774 23.56 30.22 30.64
CA VAL A 774 24.32 29.07 31.13
C VAL A 774 23.34 27.92 31.27
N VAL A 775 23.57 26.84 30.54
CA VAL A 775 22.64 25.71 30.43
C VAL A 775 23.33 24.43 30.91
N ASP A 776 22.68 23.75 31.84
CA ASP A 776 23.02 22.41 32.30
C ASP A 776 21.92 21.44 31.85
N VAL A 777 22.30 20.29 31.28
CA VAL A 777 21.38 19.24 30.84
C VAL A 777 21.95 17.87 31.19
N ASN A 778 21.18 17.08 31.95
CA ASN A 778 21.50 15.70 32.30
C ASN A 778 20.35 14.78 31.87
N ILE A 779 20.71 13.63 31.29
CA ILE A 779 19.76 12.58 30.93
C ILE A 779 20.08 11.33 31.75
N LYS A 780 19.07 10.76 32.39
CA LYS A 780 19.20 9.59 33.27
C LYS A 780 18.24 8.49 32.84
N VAL A 781 18.71 7.25 32.89
CA VAL A 781 17.90 6.05 32.68
C VAL A 781 17.89 5.27 33.99
N CYS A 782 16.73 5.11 34.60
CA CYS A 782 16.59 4.56 35.95
C CYS A 782 15.47 3.51 35.93
N PHE A 783 15.73 2.30 36.41
CA PHE A 783 14.72 1.22 36.44
C PHE A 783 14.21 0.92 37.85
N GLU A 784 14.46 1.82 38.80
CA GLU A 784 14.06 1.68 40.19
C GLU A 784 13.21 2.89 40.60
N ALA A 785 12.01 2.62 41.11
CA ALA A 785 11.03 3.67 41.42
C ALA A 785 11.37 4.52 42.65
N GLY A 786 12.28 4.05 43.53
CA GLY A 786 12.65 4.77 44.75
C GLY A 786 13.45 6.06 44.49
N SER A 787 13.09 7.15 45.19
CA SER A 787 13.65 8.51 45.10
C SER A 787 15.10 8.70 45.60
N GLY A 788 15.87 7.61 45.72
CA GLY A 788 17.30 7.61 46.09
C GLY A 788 18.10 6.46 45.48
N SER A 789 17.55 5.77 44.48
CA SER A 789 18.20 4.68 43.76
C SER A 789 19.20 5.23 42.73
N SER A 790 20.36 4.56 42.57
CA SER A 790 21.31 4.91 41.51
C SER A 790 20.70 4.54 40.15
N CYS A 791 20.66 5.50 39.24
CA CYS A 791 20.23 5.25 37.88
C CYS A 791 21.21 4.31 37.15
N TYR A 792 20.68 3.52 36.23
CA TYR A 792 21.47 2.59 35.42
C TYR A 792 22.49 3.34 34.56
N GLN A 793 22.07 4.50 34.03
CA GLN A 793 22.90 5.35 33.20
C GLN A 793 22.60 6.82 33.49
N GLU A 794 23.65 7.65 33.52
CA GLU A 794 23.57 9.10 33.67
C GLU A 794 24.54 9.74 32.68
N ILE A 795 24.03 10.62 31.83
CA ILE A 795 24.76 11.30 30.77
C ILE A 795 24.61 12.79 30.98
N THR A 796 25.75 13.46 31.21
CA THR A 796 25.82 14.91 31.28
C THR A 796 26.02 15.48 29.89
N VAL A 797 24.92 15.94 29.29
CA VAL A 797 24.90 16.46 27.92
C VAL A 797 25.49 17.87 27.88
N LEU A 798 25.05 18.76 28.77
CA LEU A 798 25.59 20.12 28.89
C LEU A 798 25.96 20.36 30.35
N GLU A 799 27.15 20.92 30.57
CA GLU A 799 27.64 21.33 31.88
C GLU A 799 28.27 22.72 31.76
N ASP A 800 27.74 23.69 32.50
CA ASP A 800 28.14 25.10 32.48
C ASP A 800 28.27 25.67 31.05
N THR A 801 27.40 25.21 30.13
CA THR A 801 27.54 25.54 28.71
C THR A 801 26.96 26.93 28.45
N ARG A 802 27.81 27.80 27.90
CA ARG A 802 27.55 29.22 27.68
C ARG A 802 27.03 29.51 26.27
N ILE A 803 25.74 29.76 26.12
CA ILE A 803 25.07 30.06 24.84
C ILE A 803 24.77 31.56 24.73
N GLN A 804 25.28 32.23 23.69
CA GLN A 804 25.07 33.67 23.49
C GLN A 804 23.69 34.01 22.93
N TYR A 805 23.14 35.20 23.26
CA TYR A 805 21.94 35.71 22.59
C TYR A 805 22.30 36.20 21.18
N PRO A 806 21.70 35.67 20.10
CA PRO A 806 21.83 36.25 18.78
C PRO A 806 21.17 37.64 18.72
N ASN A 807 21.66 38.52 17.85
CA ASN A 807 20.99 39.78 17.54
C ASN A 807 19.73 39.49 16.73
N CYS A 808 18.58 39.38 17.39
CA CYS A 808 17.30 39.14 16.74
C CYS A 808 16.91 40.36 15.89
N SER A 809 16.81 40.20 14.56
CA SER A 809 16.45 41.31 13.66
C SER A 809 14.98 41.71 13.85
N THR A 810 14.73 42.99 14.13
CA THR A 810 13.39 43.56 14.32
C THR A 810 12.65 43.82 13.01
N SER A 811 12.50 42.81 12.16
CA SER A 811 11.54 42.87 11.04
C SER A 811 10.27 42.13 11.45
N GLY A 812 9.48 42.72 12.35
CA GLY A 812 8.11 42.28 12.61
C GLY A 812 7.62 42.21 14.06
N LEU A 813 8.44 42.47 15.08
CA LEU A 813 7.94 42.60 16.46
C LEU A 813 8.34 43.95 17.06
N GLU A 814 7.35 44.58 17.71
CA GLU A 814 7.48 45.74 18.57
C GLU A 814 8.48 45.48 19.70
N SER A 815 9.08 46.57 20.19
CA SER A 815 10.09 46.68 21.26
C SER A 815 10.16 45.52 22.27
N LEU A 816 11.34 44.92 22.41
CA LEU A 816 11.69 44.01 23.51
C LEU A 816 11.72 44.77 24.87
N PRO A 817 11.34 44.13 26.00
CA PRO A 817 11.24 44.80 27.30
C PRO A 817 12.57 45.00 28.06
N PHE A 818 13.72 44.70 27.45
CA PHE A 818 15.03 44.74 28.12
C PHE A 818 15.96 45.86 27.65
N ASP A 819 15.38 46.98 27.17
CA ASP A 819 16.01 48.29 27.30
C ASP A 819 15.42 48.98 28.56
N GLY A 820 15.89 48.58 29.74
CA GLY A 820 15.45 49.11 31.04
C GLY A 820 15.97 48.34 32.23
#